data_AF-A0A1Q3A7I2-F1
#
_entry.id   AF-A0A1Q3A7I2-F1
#
_cell.length_a   1.000
_cell.length_b   1.000
_cell.length_c   1.000
_cell.angle_alpha   90.00
_cell.angle_beta   90.00
_cell.angle_gamma   90.00
#
_symmetry.space_group_name_H-M   'P 1'
#
loop_
_entity.id
_entity.type
_entity.pdbx_description
1 polymer ?
#
loop_
_entity_poly.entity_id
_entity_poly.type
_entity_poly.pdbx_seq_one_letter_code
_entity_poly.pdbx_strand_id
1 'polypeptide(L)'
;MVSKVLVTGGAGYIGSHAVVELLANGYECIVVDNLSNSSYESLARVQVLAKKRVPFYQVDLVDLEALVKVFEEHSDIESVLHFAGLKAVGESAQIPLQYYHNNVSGTVVLLQLMEKYEVKNLVFSSSATVYGDYTRYPGMVQVPETCPLQPTNPYGHTKFTIENILRDVSASGSWKFAILRYFNPIGAHPSGLIGEDPLGVPNNLLPYMAQVAVGRREKLSVFGDDYDTRDGTPIRDYIHVVDLAKGHVAALKYLQNQKKDLCAAWNLGSGKGSTVLEMYDAFTKACGIEIPRDIVGRRDGDVPLLVAKPTKAKLELDWKTELDVKEACEDLWRWVTKNPFGYSQHGVISRTVSKGDYENRLVTLGHGSRFQLVISNKGATIFDLLVDGQSIVLGPGDPGDYSGATVGRYANRIAGGKYELEGKSYQLTTNDNDNTNHSGVDCFSEKHFLGPLVKTPSKGVFIAEYLLLDEQPTDFRSDLMVSVTYTLDVQAKSLDIQYQGVLTKGQATPINLTNHTYFNLNKVNADTVQGTEIRLATNEAVGLDGSLHHVNVSTFDARKEENTVLNAAGPRYDHCFVVADSTSLDSTKGKLRPIFRASHPESRISLEVLTTEPSFQFYTGDGLTGFAPRSGFAVEPARYVNAINNDKWKETVTLSRGDVYRSRIVYRFT
;
A
#
# COMPACT_ATOMS: atom_id res chain seq x y z
N MET A 1 -5.52 -7.48 -25.79
CA MET A 1 -4.46 -7.24 -24.79
C MET A 1 -4.96 -6.17 -23.84
N VAL A 2 -4.54 -6.21 -22.58
CA VAL A 2 -4.85 -5.16 -21.61
C VAL A 2 -4.00 -3.94 -21.95
N SER A 3 -4.61 -2.75 -22.03
CA SER A 3 -3.89 -1.52 -22.40
C SER A 3 -3.08 -1.03 -21.20
N LYS A 4 -1.77 -0.82 -21.40
CA LYS A 4 -0.83 -0.42 -20.35
C LYS A 4 -0.55 1.08 -20.40
N VAL A 5 -0.70 1.73 -19.24
CA VAL A 5 -0.68 3.19 -19.10
C VAL A 5 0.44 3.63 -18.16
N LEU A 6 1.35 4.46 -18.66
CA LEU A 6 2.32 5.16 -17.83
C LEU A 6 1.67 6.37 -17.17
N VAL A 7 1.72 6.44 -15.84
CA VAL A 7 1.14 7.52 -15.04
C VAL A 7 2.27 8.28 -14.33
N THR A 8 2.68 9.40 -14.92
CA THR A 8 3.71 10.24 -14.27
C THR A 8 3.06 11.10 -13.18
N GLY A 9 3.71 11.27 -12.04
CA GLY A 9 3.11 11.93 -10.87
C GLY A 9 2.01 11.10 -10.20
N GLY A 10 2.01 9.78 -10.42
CA GLY A 10 0.96 8.86 -9.99
C GLY A 10 0.91 8.61 -8.48
N ALA A 11 1.95 8.98 -7.71
CA ALA A 11 1.89 8.93 -6.25
C ALA A 11 1.24 10.19 -5.65
N GLY A 12 1.10 11.26 -6.44
CA GLY A 12 0.45 12.50 -6.05
C GLY A 12 -1.06 12.40 -5.85
N TYR A 13 -1.68 13.52 -5.45
CA TYR A 13 -3.11 13.57 -5.10
C TYR A 13 -4.03 13.10 -6.23
N ILE A 14 -4.03 13.77 -7.38
CA ILE A 14 -4.95 13.42 -8.49
C ILE A 14 -4.48 12.13 -9.18
N GLY A 15 -3.16 11.97 -9.35
CA GLY A 15 -2.55 10.80 -10.00
C GLY A 15 -2.94 9.49 -9.31
N SER A 16 -2.91 9.43 -7.98
CA SER A 16 -3.29 8.22 -7.23
C SER A 16 -4.76 7.83 -7.42
N HIS A 17 -5.66 8.81 -7.48
CA HIS A 17 -7.08 8.56 -7.77
C HIS A 17 -7.28 8.12 -9.21
N ALA A 18 -6.53 8.68 -10.17
CA ALA A 18 -6.55 8.24 -11.56
C ALA A 18 -6.04 6.79 -11.71
N VAL A 19 -5.02 6.38 -10.97
CA VAL A 19 -4.54 4.98 -10.95
C VAL A 19 -5.65 4.04 -10.44
N VAL A 20 -6.39 4.42 -9.40
CA VAL A 20 -7.55 3.63 -8.92
C VAL A 20 -8.58 3.44 -10.04
N GLU A 21 -8.97 4.52 -10.70
CA GLU A 21 -9.98 4.47 -11.77
C GLU A 21 -9.49 3.71 -13.02
N LEU A 22 -8.20 3.82 -13.37
CA LEU A 22 -7.60 3.05 -14.46
C LEU A 22 -7.66 1.55 -14.17
N LEU A 23 -7.20 1.12 -12.99
CA LEU A 23 -7.21 -0.28 -12.58
C LEU A 23 -8.64 -0.83 -12.51
N ALA A 24 -9.59 -0.03 -12.00
CA ALA A 24 -11.02 -0.39 -11.96
C ALA A 24 -11.63 -0.55 -13.36
N ASN A 25 -11.09 0.14 -14.38
CA ASN A 25 -11.49 0.03 -15.77
C ASN A 25 -10.67 -0.99 -16.57
N GLY A 26 -9.87 -1.84 -15.89
CA GLY A 26 -9.15 -2.94 -16.50
C GLY A 26 -7.89 -2.54 -17.26
N TYR A 27 -7.36 -1.33 -17.03
CA TYR A 27 -6.03 -0.95 -17.51
C TYR A 27 -4.93 -1.48 -16.60
N GLU A 28 -3.74 -1.66 -17.15
CA GLU A 28 -2.52 -1.83 -16.37
C GLU A 28 -1.82 -0.47 -16.20
N CYS A 29 -1.20 -0.26 -15.04
CA CYS A 29 -0.56 1.01 -14.72
C CYS A 29 0.92 0.82 -14.39
N ILE A 30 1.75 1.77 -14.79
CA ILE A 30 3.10 1.99 -14.28
C ILE A 30 3.16 3.40 -13.72
N VAL A 31 3.77 3.59 -12.55
CA VAL A 31 3.90 4.92 -11.94
C VAL A 31 5.36 5.38 -11.97
N VAL A 32 5.56 6.59 -12.48
CA VAL A 32 6.84 7.33 -12.37
C VAL A 32 6.60 8.58 -11.52
N ASP A 33 7.31 8.73 -10.41
CA ASP A 33 7.18 9.90 -9.53
C ASP A 33 8.49 10.14 -8.76
N ASN A 34 9.00 11.37 -8.72
CA ASN A 34 10.22 11.67 -7.97
C ASN A 34 9.98 11.85 -6.46
N LEU A 35 8.71 11.82 -6.02
CA LEU A 35 8.26 12.02 -4.64
C LEU A 35 8.52 13.42 -4.08
N SER A 36 8.71 14.42 -4.93
CA SER A 36 8.97 15.82 -4.52
C SER A 36 7.82 16.46 -3.71
N ASN A 37 6.58 16.03 -3.94
CA ASN A 37 5.39 16.49 -3.21
C ASN A 37 4.38 15.36 -2.99
N SER A 38 4.87 14.15 -2.76
CA SER A 38 4.05 12.95 -2.56
C SER A 38 4.79 11.95 -1.67
N SER A 39 4.13 10.83 -1.35
CA SER A 39 4.71 9.71 -0.63
C SER A 39 4.37 8.42 -1.35
N TYR A 40 5.31 7.48 -1.42
CA TYR A 40 5.05 6.14 -1.95
C TYR A 40 3.90 5.43 -1.21
N GLU A 41 3.66 5.80 0.06
CA GLU A 41 2.55 5.26 0.84
C GLU A 41 1.18 5.47 0.17
N SER A 42 1.01 6.56 -0.59
CA SER A 42 -0.18 6.77 -1.44
C SER A 42 -0.39 5.59 -2.40
N LEU A 43 0.66 5.22 -3.14
CA LEU A 43 0.62 4.13 -4.11
C LEU A 43 0.52 2.76 -3.43
N ALA A 44 1.20 2.55 -2.30
CA ALA A 44 1.07 1.32 -1.52
C ALA A 44 -0.39 1.05 -1.13
N ARG A 45 -1.13 2.10 -0.75
CA ARG A 45 -2.56 2.00 -0.42
C ARG A 45 -3.46 1.84 -1.64
N VAL A 46 -3.12 2.47 -2.78
CA VAL A 46 -3.79 2.24 -4.06
C VAL A 46 -3.72 0.76 -4.45
N GLN A 47 -2.54 0.14 -4.33
CA GLN A 47 -2.36 -1.28 -4.67
C GLN A 47 -3.25 -2.20 -3.83
N VAL A 48 -3.34 -1.95 -2.51
CA VAL A 48 -4.23 -2.70 -1.62
C VAL A 48 -5.70 -2.43 -1.94
N LEU A 49 -6.08 -1.17 -2.17
CA LEU A 49 -7.44 -0.75 -2.50
C LEU A 49 -7.93 -1.40 -3.81
N ALA A 50 -7.09 -1.37 -4.85
CA ALA A 50 -7.39 -1.94 -6.16
C ALA A 50 -7.17 -3.45 -6.23
N LYS A 51 -6.50 -4.04 -5.23
CA LYS A 51 -6.03 -5.44 -5.24
C LYS A 51 -5.26 -5.74 -6.53
N LYS A 52 -4.31 -4.87 -6.84
CA LYS A 52 -3.44 -4.97 -8.01
C LYS A 52 -2.06 -4.43 -7.67
N ARG A 53 -1.03 -5.11 -8.16
CA ARG A 53 0.34 -4.61 -8.12
C ARG A 53 0.51 -3.53 -9.18
N VAL A 54 1.25 -2.47 -8.86
CA VAL A 54 1.55 -1.35 -9.75
C VAL A 54 3.04 -1.06 -9.67
N PRO A 55 3.82 -1.36 -10.73
CA PRO A 55 5.23 -1.01 -10.79
C PRO A 55 5.47 0.47 -10.52
N PHE A 56 6.49 0.76 -9.71
CA PHE A 56 6.84 2.11 -9.29
C PHE A 56 8.30 2.44 -9.57
N TYR A 57 8.53 3.63 -10.13
CA TYR A 57 9.85 4.16 -10.43
C TYR A 57 10.02 5.53 -9.79
N GLN A 58 10.96 5.63 -8.84
CA GLN A 58 11.37 6.91 -8.30
C GLN A 58 12.34 7.62 -9.25
N VAL A 59 11.78 8.27 -10.27
CA VAL A 59 12.53 8.90 -11.35
C VAL A 59 12.04 10.33 -11.55
N ASP A 60 12.98 11.24 -11.74
CA ASP A 60 12.68 12.60 -12.22
C ASP A 60 12.52 12.58 -13.73
N LEU A 61 11.50 13.26 -14.26
CA LEU A 61 11.27 13.30 -15.71
C LEU A 61 12.36 14.06 -16.46
N VAL A 62 13.15 14.91 -15.80
CA VAL A 62 14.30 15.55 -16.46
C VAL A 62 15.51 14.61 -16.60
N ASP A 63 15.52 13.48 -15.88
CA ASP A 63 16.55 12.45 -16.00
C ASP A 63 16.21 11.51 -17.17
N LEU A 64 16.71 11.87 -18.35
CA LEU A 64 16.52 11.11 -19.57
C LEU A 64 17.01 9.66 -19.44
N GLU A 65 18.19 9.44 -18.85
CA GLU A 65 18.79 8.10 -18.76
C GLU A 65 17.98 7.18 -17.85
N ALA A 66 17.50 7.70 -16.72
CA ALA A 66 16.64 6.94 -15.83
C ALA A 66 15.28 6.64 -16.47
N LEU A 67 14.68 7.61 -17.17
CA LEU A 67 13.39 7.42 -17.82
C LEU A 67 13.45 6.49 -19.04
N VAL A 68 14.57 6.46 -19.78
CA VAL A 68 14.83 5.47 -20.85
C VAL A 68 14.67 4.05 -20.32
N LYS A 69 15.23 3.74 -19.14
CA LYS A 69 15.15 2.39 -18.54
C LYS A 69 13.70 1.96 -18.30
N VAL A 70 12.82 2.90 -17.91
CA VAL A 70 11.39 2.61 -17.71
C VAL A 70 10.72 2.21 -19.02
N PHE A 71 10.99 2.94 -20.11
CA PHE A 71 10.44 2.62 -21.43
C PHE A 71 11.05 1.34 -22.03
N GLU A 72 12.31 1.01 -21.72
CA GLU A 72 12.93 -0.24 -22.14
C GLU A 72 12.35 -1.46 -21.40
N GLU A 73 12.15 -1.34 -20.08
CA GLU A 73 11.55 -2.39 -19.27
C GLU A 73 10.07 -2.61 -19.62
N HIS A 74 9.37 -1.54 -19.99
CA HIS A 74 7.95 -1.57 -20.38
C HIS A 74 7.74 -1.05 -21.80
N SER A 75 8.34 -1.75 -22.77
CA SER A 75 8.21 -1.43 -24.21
C SER A 75 6.78 -1.57 -24.76
N ASP A 76 5.84 -2.09 -23.96
CA ASP A 76 4.42 -2.27 -24.27
C ASP A 76 3.52 -1.15 -23.71
N ILE A 77 4.07 -0.03 -23.27
CA ILE A 77 3.28 1.16 -22.91
C ILE A 77 2.51 1.67 -24.13
N GLU A 78 1.20 1.82 -24.02
CA GLU A 78 0.34 2.29 -25.12
C GLU A 78 -0.09 3.76 -24.98
N SER A 79 -0.06 4.29 -23.75
CA SER A 79 -0.59 5.62 -23.42
C SER A 79 0.06 6.20 -22.18
N VAL A 80 0.03 7.53 -22.07
CA VAL A 80 0.57 8.26 -20.91
C VAL A 80 -0.49 9.17 -20.30
N LEU A 81 -0.64 9.14 -18.98
CA LEU A 81 -1.32 10.18 -18.20
C LEU A 81 -0.25 11.00 -17.47
N HIS A 82 -0.09 12.26 -17.85
CA HIS A 82 0.98 13.12 -17.37
C HIS A 82 0.47 14.08 -16.27
N PHE A 83 0.69 13.71 -14.99
CA PHE A 83 0.38 14.56 -13.83
C PHE A 83 1.60 15.27 -13.24
N ALA A 84 2.80 14.71 -13.42
CA ALA A 84 4.02 15.22 -12.81
C ALA A 84 4.24 16.71 -13.13
N GLY A 85 4.47 17.51 -12.09
CA GLY A 85 4.73 18.94 -12.20
C GLY A 85 4.58 19.65 -10.86
N LEU A 86 5.39 20.69 -10.64
CA LEU A 86 5.20 21.62 -9.54
C LEU A 86 3.92 22.45 -9.78
N LYS A 87 3.15 22.68 -8.71
CA LYS A 87 1.78 23.21 -8.82
C LYS A 87 1.45 24.43 -7.94
N ALA A 88 2.34 24.86 -7.06
CA ALA A 88 2.01 25.93 -6.11
C ALA A 88 2.18 27.32 -6.76
N VAL A 89 1.07 28.02 -6.97
CA VAL A 89 1.05 29.34 -7.64
C VAL A 89 1.95 30.36 -6.94
N GLY A 90 1.81 30.51 -5.62
CA GLY A 90 2.61 31.48 -4.86
C GLY A 90 4.11 31.17 -4.88
N GLU A 91 4.48 29.90 -4.75
CA GLU A 91 5.88 29.45 -4.84
C GLU A 91 6.45 29.67 -6.25
N SER A 92 5.65 29.44 -7.30
CA SER A 92 6.10 29.63 -8.68
C SER A 92 6.55 31.07 -8.98
N ALA A 93 5.98 32.06 -8.30
CA ALA A 93 6.42 33.45 -8.39
C ALA A 93 7.78 33.69 -7.73
N GLN A 94 8.15 32.88 -6.74
CA GLN A 94 9.42 32.98 -6.02
C GLN A 94 10.54 32.19 -6.70
N ILE A 95 10.24 31.02 -7.25
CA ILE A 95 11.21 30.13 -7.93
C ILE A 95 10.81 29.78 -9.37
N PRO A 96 10.59 30.79 -10.24
CA PRO A 96 10.03 30.57 -11.59
C PRO A 96 10.89 29.65 -12.46
N LEU A 97 12.23 29.78 -12.40
CA LEU A 97 13.14 28.94 -13.21
C LEU A 97 13.00 27.46 -12.88
N GLN A 98 12.81 27.11 -11.61
CA GLN A 98 12.61 25.72 -11.19
C GLN A 98 11.28 25.16 -11.72
N TYR A 99 10.23 25.98 -11.75
CA TYR A 99 8.94 25.60 -12.34
C TYR A 99 9.06 25.34 -13.85
N TYR A 100 9.73 26.23 -14.59
CA TYR A 100 9.96 26.02 -16.02
C TYR A 100 10.82 24.79 -16.29
N HIS A 101 11.93 24.62 -15.58
CA HIS A 101 12.81 23.47 -15.75
C HIS A 101 12.08 22.15 -15.46
N ASN A 102 11.43 22.04 -14.29
CA ASN A 102 10.72 20.83 -13.91
C ASN A 102 9.55 20.53 -14.85
N ASN A 103 8.65 21.50 -15.05
CA ASN A 103 7.40 21.24 -15.77
C ASN A 103 7.64 21.14 -17.27
N VAL A 104 8.37 22.08 -17.87
CA VAL A 104 8.53 22.13 -19.33
C VAL A 104 9.58 21.13 -19.80
N SER A 105 10.78 21.13 -19.21
CA SER A 105 11.84 20.19 -19.64
C SER A 105 11.43 18.73 -19.37
N GLY A 106 10.78 18.45 -18.24
CA GLY A 106 10.25 17.11 -17.94
C GLY A 106 9.23 16.63 -18.98
N THR A 107 8.32 17.50 -19.42
CA THR A 107 7.38 17.13 -20.51
C THR A 107 8.10 16.94 -21.84
N VAL A 108 9.11 17.75 -22.17
CA VAL A 108 9.88 17.60 -23.41
C VAL A 108 10.63 16.26 -23.45
N VAL A 109 11.31 15.89 -22.35
CA VAL A 109 12.00 14.60 -22.24
C VAL A 109 11.01 13.44 -22.37
N LEU A 110 9.86 13.52 -21.70
CA LEU A 110 8.80 12.53 -21.82
C LEU A 110 8.32 12.38 -23.28
N LEU A 111 8.04 13.48 -23.98
CA LEU A 111 7.60 13.46 -25.38
C LEU A 111 8.67 12.89 -26.33
N GLN A 112 9.95 13.17 -26.10
CA GLN A 112 11.06 12.59 -26.87
C GLN A 112 11.09 11.06 -26.74
N LEU A 113 10.88 10.53 -25.52
CA LEU A 113 10.83 9.09 -25.31
C LEU A 113 9.55 8.48 -25.89
N MET A 114 8.40 9.13 -25.69
CA MET A 114 7.17 8.71 -26.34
C MET A 114 7.31 8.67 -27.87
N GLU A 115 8.07 9.58 -28.47
CA GLU A 115 8.36 9.56 -29.90
C GLU A 115 9.22 8.36 -30.28
N LYS A 116 10.33 8.16 -29.54
CA LYS A 116 11.28 7.05 -29.75
C LYS A 116 10.64 5.67 -29.62
N TYR A 117 9.75 5.48 -28.66
CA TYR A 117 9.07 4.21 -28.37
C TYR A 117 7.65 4.13 -28.97
N GLU A 118 7.33 5.05 -29.89
CA GLU A 118 6.06 5.05 -30.64
C GLU A 118 4.78 5.11 -29.78
N VAL A 119 4.86 5.69 -28.57
CA VAL A 119 3.71 5.91 -27.68
C VAL A 119 3.00 7.21 -28.06
N LYS A 120 1.91 7.13 -28.83
CA LYS A 120 1.29 8.32 -29.45
C LYS A 120 0.10 8.93 -28.70
N ASN A 121 -0.34 8.32 -27.59
CA ASN A 121 -1.48 8.79 -26.80
C ASN A 121 -1.03 9.44 -25.49
N LEU A 122 -1.39 10.71 -25.25
CA LEU A 122 -1.12 11.40 -24.00
C LEU A 122 -2.33 12.18 -23.48
N VAL A 123 -2.64 12.01 -22.20
CA VAL A 123 -3.58 12.84 -21.45
C VAL A 123 -2.77 13.77 -20.54
N PHE A 124 -2.84 15.07 -20.79
CA PHE A 124 -2.08 16.09 -20.08
C PHE A 124 -2.90 16.78 -19.00
N SER A 125 -2.28 16.91 -17.82
CA SER A 125 -2.77 17.74 -16.72
C SER A 125 -2.51 19.22 -16.94
N SER A 126 -3.43 19.88 -17.63
CA SER A 126 -3.51 21.34 -17.68
C SER A 126 -4.31 21.90 -16.49
N SER A 127 -4.61 23.19 -16.52
CA SER A 127 -5.17 23.94 -15.39
C SER A 127 -5.96 25.13 -15.89
N ALA A 128 -7.06 25.47 -15.22
CA ALA A 128 -7.84 26.69 -15.50
C ALA A 128 -7.01 27.98 -15.33
N THR A 129 -5.85 27.92 -14.67
CA THR A 129 -4.89 29.05 -14.58
C THR A 129 -4.41 29.56 -15.95
N VAL A 130 -4.51 28.76 -17.01
CA VAL A 130 -4.20 29.19 -18.39
C VAL A 130 -5.14 30.27 -18.92
N TYR A 131 -6.34 30.41 -18.35
CA TYR A 131 -7.29 31.47 -18.72
C TYR A 131 -6.95 32.82 -18.10
N GLY A 132 -6.22 32.84 -16.99
CA GLY A 132 -6.05 34.04 -16.17
C GLY A 132 -7.39 34.60 -15.70
N ASP A 133 -7.47 35.92 -15.62
CA ASP A 133 -8.70 36.63 -15.28
C ASP A 133 -9.59 36.85 -16.52
N TYR A 134 -10.47 35.90 -16.82
CA TYR A 134 -11.38 36.01 -17.97
C TYR A 134 -12.53 36.99 -17.75
N THR A 135 -12.70 37.57 -16.55
CA THR A 135 -13.72 38.61 -16.29
C THR A 135 -13.49 39.88 -17.12
N ARG A 136 -12.27 40.03 -17.67
CA ARG A 136 -11.95 41.04 -18.69
C ARG A 136 -12.83 40.93 -19.95
N TYR A 137 -13.46 39.79 -20.19
CA TYR A 137 -14.41 39.58 -21.28
C TYR A 137 -15.85 39.75 -20.76
N PRO A 138 -16.61 40.75 -21.25
CA PRO A 138 -17.95 41.04 -20.75
C PRO A 138 -18.90 39.83 -20.83
N GLY A 139 -19.69 39.62 -19.76
CA GLY A 139 -20.73 38.58 -19.71
C GLY A 139 -20.22 37.14 -19.53
N MET A 140 -18.92 36.94 -19.30
CA MET A 140 -18.34 35.61 -19.14
C MET A 140 -18.47 35.13 -17.69
N VAL A 141 -19.52 34.37 -17.39
CA VAL A 141 -19.76 33.78 -16.06
C VAL A 141 -19.09 32.40 -15.94
N GLN A 142 -19.10 31.63 -17.02
CA GLN A 142 -18.41 30.35 -17.16
C GLN A 142 -17.41 30.44 -18.32
N VAL A 143 -16.20 29.94 -18.13
CA VAL A 143 -15.13 30.02 -19.14
C VAL A 143 -15.21 28.83 -20.12
N PRO A 144 -15.40 29.07 -21.43
CA PRO A 144 -15.32 28.02 -22.45
C PRO A 144 -13.86 27.69 -22.84
N GLU A 145 -13.65 26.55 -23.48
CA GLU A 145 -12.34 26.15 -24.02
C GLU A 145 -11.79 27.12 -25.09
N THR A 146 -12.69 27.86 -25.75
CA THR A 146 -12.39 28.89 -26.75
C THR A 146 -11.98 30.24 -26.16
N CYS A 147 -12.03 30.41 -24.83
CA CYS A 147 -11.53 31.63 -24.20
C CYS A 147 -10.03 31.79 -24.53
N PRO A 148 -9.57 33.00 -24.93
CA PRO A 148 -8.16 33.26 -25.11
C PRO A 148 -7.36 32.94 -23.84
N LEU A 149 -6.18 32.36 -24.01
CA LEU A 149 -5.32 31.95 -22.90
C LEU A 149 -4.37 33.09 -22.53
N GLN A 150 -4.41 33.50 -21.28
CA GLN A 150 -3.58 34.60 -20.76
C GLN A 150 -3.25 34.37 -19.27
N PRO A 151 -2.38 33.38 -18.96
CA PRO A 151 -1.98 33.11 -17.58
C PRO A 151 -1.29 34.32 -16.95
N THR A 152 -1.40 34.43 -15.62
CA THR A 152 -0.92 35.59 -14.83
C THR A 152 0.20 35.25 -13.85
N ASN A 153 0.68 34.01 -13.84
CA ASN A 153 1.72 33.53 -12.92
C ASN A 153 2.60 32.46 -13.59
N PRO A 154 3.85 32.25 -13.11
CA PRO A 154 4.78 31.31 -13.73
C PRO A 154 4.25 29.88 -13.85
N TYR A 155 3.56 29.35 -12.85
CA TYR A 155 2.90 28.03 -12.96
C TYR A 155 1.93 27.98 -14.16
N GLY A 156 1.03 28.95 -14.28
CA GLY A 156 0.10 29.08 -15.42
C GLY A 156 0.83 29.20 -16.75
N HIS A 157 1.94 29.95 -16.80
CA HIS A 157 2.77 30.03 -18.00
C HIS A 157 3.37 28.67 -18.38
N THR A 158 3.87 27.87 -17.43
CA THR A 158 4.39 26.53 -17.75
C THR A 158 3.32 25.63 -18.38
N LYS A 159 2.09 25.64 -17.85
CA LYS A 159 0.97 24.87 -18.41
C LYS A 159 0.59 25.35 -19.81
N PHE A 160 0.54 26.66 -20.02
CA PHE A 160 0.30 27.24 -21.34
C PHE A 160 1.40 26.88 -22.35
N THR A 161 2.67 26.95 -21.96
CA THR A 161 3.80 26.52 -22.79
C THR A 161 3.67 25.05 -23.18
N ILE A 162 3.35 24.16 -22.23
CA ILE A 162 3.17 22.74 -22.52
C ILE A 162 1.98 22.52 -23.46
N GLU A 163 0.84 23.21 -23.28
CA GLU A 163 -0.28 23.12 -24.22
C GLU A 163 0.14 23.48 -25.66
N ASN A 164 1.01 24.49 -25.84
CA ASN A 164 1.52 24.85 -27.16
C ASN A 164 2.47 23.79 -27.72
N ILE A 165 3.39 23.26 -26.90
CA ILE A 165 4.27 22.15 -27.30
C ILE A 165 3.44 20.97 -27.81
N LEU A 166 2.38 20.59 -27.10
CA LEU A 166 1.50 19.49 -27.52
C LEU A 166 0.78 19.79 -28.85
N ARG A 167 0.31 21.03 -29.06
CA ARG A 167 -0.28 21.43 -30.34
C ARG A 167 0.74 21.36 -31.48
N ASP A 168 1.94 21.87 -31.27
CA ASP A 168 3.00 21.91 -32.28
C ASP A 168 3.46 20.50 -32.65
N VAL A 169 3.70 19.64 -31.66
CA VAL A 169 4.06 18.22 -31.86
C VAL A 169 2.94 17.45 -32.58
N SER A 170 1.69 17.69 -32.20
CA SER A 170 0.55 17.07 -32.89
C SER A 170 0.34 17.60 -34.31
N ALA A 171 0.80 18.81 -34.62
CA ALA A 171 0.74 19.35 -35.98
C ALA A 171 1.86 18.80 -36.87
N SER A 172 2.99 18.37 -36.29
CA SER A 172 4.15 17.87 -37.02
C SER A 172 4.10 16.35 -37.32
N GLY A 173 3.21 15.60 -36.70
CA GLY A 173 3.12 14.15 -36.90
C GLY A 173 1.88 13.52 -36.29
N SER A 174 1.83 12.18 -36.30
CA SER A 174 0.67 11.44 -35.82
C SER A 174 0.64 11.26 -34.31
N TRP A 175 -0.13 12.11 -33.64
CA TRP A 175 -0.29 12.15 -32.19
C TRP A 175 -1.75 12.35 -31.77
N LYS A 176 -2.07 11.86 -30.57
CA LYS A 176 -3.38 11.96 -29.94
C LYS A 176 -3.22 12.49 -28.53
N PHE A 177 -3.52 13.77 -28.35
CA PHE A 177 -3.38 14.49 -27.11
C PHE A 177 -4.72 14.99 -26.58
N ALA A 178 -4.99 14.65 -25.32
CA ALA A 178 -6.08 15.23 -24.55
C ALA A 178 -5.52 16.20 -23.51
N ILE A 179 -5.85 17.49 -23.65
CA ILE A 179 -5.46 18.54 -22.72
C ILE A 179 -6.62 18.76 -21.76
N LEU A 180 -6.46 18.37 -20.50
CA LEU A 180 -7.53 18.48 -19.52
C LEU A 180 -7.26 19.67 -18.60
N ARG A 181 -8.12 20.69 -18.67
CA ARG A 181 -8.01 21.91 -17.85
C ARG A 181 -8.82 21.74 -16.58
N TYR A 182 -8.14 21.44 -15.48
CA TYR A 182 -8.78 21.24 -14.18
C TYR A 182 -9.12 22.57 -13.54
N PHE A 183 -10.23 22.59 -12.80
CA PHE A 183 -10.60 23.73 -11.96
C PHE A 183 -10.02 23.52 -10.55
N ASN A 184 -10.85 23.33 -9.52
CA ASN A 184 -10.37 23.18 -8.15
C ASN A 184 -10.69 21.78 -7.59
N PRO A 185 -9.79 20.79 -7.77
CA PRO A 185 -9.98 19.44 -7.23
C PRO A 185 -10.04 19.46 -5.71
N ILE A 186 -11.06 18.80 -5.16
CA ILE A 186 -11.28 18.62 -3.72
C ILE A 186 -11.79 17.21 -3.43
N GLY A 187 -11.89 16.87 -2.14
CA GLY A 187 -12.37 15.56 -1.69
C GLY A 187 -11.25 14.54 -1.54
N ALA A 188 -11.63 13.29 -1.38
CA ALA A 188 -10.71 12.16 -1.28
C ALA A 188 -11.41 10.92 -1.85
N HIS A 189 -10.71 9.79 -1.90
CA HIS A 189 -11.37 8.55 -2.28
C HIS A 189 -12.34 8.13 -1.16
N PRO A 190 -13.56 7.64 -1.47
CA PRO A 190 -14.57 7.33 -0.47
C PRO A 190 -14.16 6.24 0.53
N SER A 191 -13.12 5.45 0.27
CA SER A 191 -12.57 4.54 1.28
C SER A 191 -11.92 5.28 2.47
N GLY A 192 -11.48 6.53 2.26
CA GLY A 192 -10.64 7.28 3.19
C GLY A 192 -9.22 6.72 3.33
N LEU A 193 -8.77 5.88 2.39
CA LEU A 193 -7.41 5.33 2.38
C LEU A 193 -6.39 6.21 1.64
N ILE A 194 -6.84 7.01 0.69
CA ILE A 194 -6.01 7.96 -0.06
C ILE A 194 -6.73 9.31 -0.13
N GLY A 195 -5.95 10.38 -0.14
CA GLY A 195 -6.42 11.76 -0.20
C GLY A 195 -5.26 12.72 -0.46
N GLU A 196 -5.51 14.03 -0.36
CA GLU A 196 -4.43 15.01 -0.46
C GLU A 196 -3.64 15.06 0.84
N ASP A 197 -2.33 14.85 0.75
CA ASP A 197 -1.37 15.02 1.86
C ASP A 197 -0.30 16.03 1.43
N PRO A 198 -0.57 17.34 1.57
CA PRO A 198 0.37 18.37 1.15
C PRO A 198 1.60 18.34 2.07
N LEU A 199 2.80 18.23 1.47
CA LEU A 199 4.04 18.39 2.21
C LEU A 199 4.17 19.87 2.64
N GLY A 200 4.31 20.11 3.94
CA GLY A 200 4.44 21.45 4.50
C GLY A 200 3.11 22.17 4.78
N VAL A 201 3.06 23.47 4.48
CA VAL A 201 1.87 24.31 4.70
C VAL A 201 0.97 24.21 3.47
N PRO A 202 -0.31 23.81 3.61
CA PRO A 202 -1.21 23.77 2.46
C PRO A 202 -1.44 25.16 1.86
N ASN A 203 -1.40 25.24 0.53
CA ASN A 203 -1.73 26.48 -0.20
C ASN A 203 -3.21 26.59 -0.59
N ASN A 204 -3.92 25.46 -0.55
CA ASN A 204 -5.32 25.33 -0.97
C ASN A 204 -6.27 25.36 0.23
N LEU A 205 -7.48 25.89 0.00
CA LEU A 205 -8.49 26.13 1.05
C LEU A 205 -8.81 24.86 1.87
N LEU A 206 -9.23 23.77 1.21
CA LEU A 206 -9.80 22.61 1.88
C LEU A 206 -8.77 21.82 2.72
N PRO A 207 -7.56 21.51 2.22
CA PRO A 207 -6.54 20.88 3.06
C PRO A 207 -6.10 21.76 4.25
N TYR A 208 -6.12 23.09 4.10
CA TYR A 208 -5.85 23.99 5.23
C TYR A 208 -6.97 23.91 6.28
N MET A 209 -8.22 24.00 5.85
CA MET A 209 -9.39 23.83 6.72
C MET A 209 -9.38 22.50 7.47
N ALA A 210 -9.05 21.41 6.76
CA ALA A 210 -8.88 20.09 7.37
C ALA A 210 -7.80 20.07 8.46
N GLN A 211 -6.66 20.73 8.24
CA GLN A 211 -5.61 20.83 9.26
C GLN A 211 -6.04 21.64 10.49
N VAL A 212 -6.84 22.70 10.32
CA VAL A 212 -7.42 23.43 11.47
C VAL A 212 -8.38 22.52 12.24
N ALA A 213 -9.26 21.79 11.54
CA ALA A 213 -10.25 20.90 12.17
C ALA A 213 -9.62 19.77 13.00
N VAL A 214 -8.41 19.31 12.67
CA VAL A 214 -7.66 18.32 13.47
C VAL A 214 -6.62 18.94 14.41
N GLY A 215 -6.64 20.26 14.61
CA GLY A 215 -5.77 20.97 15.56
C GLY A 215 -4.31 21.09 15.14
N ARG A 216 -3.97 20.86 13.86
CA ARG A 216 -2.61 21.10 13.31
C ARG A 216 -2.34 22.58 13.07
N ARG A 217 -3.39 23.40 13.04
CA ARG A 217 -3.36 24.85 12.82
C ARG A 217 -4.38 25.52 13.73
N GLU A 218 -4.12 26.78 14.07
CA GLU A 218 -4.95 27.54 15.00
C GLU A 218 -6.27 28.03 14.36
N LYS A 219 -6.21 28.60 13.15
CA LYS A 219 -7.35 29.21 12.45
C LYS A 219 -7.13 29.28 10.94
N LEU A 220 -8.22 29.46 10.19
CA LEU A 220 -8.24 29.72 8.76
C LEU A 220 -8.14 31.22 8.44
N SER A 221 -7.32 31.61 7.48
CA SER A 221 -7.35 32.96 6.87
C SER A 221 -8.20 32.97 5.60
N VAL A 222 -9.25 33.78 5.56
CA VAL A 222 -10.08 34.05 4.38
C VAL A 222 -9.55 35.29 3.68
N PHE A 223 -9.02 35.13 2.46
CA PHE A 223 -8.36 36.22 1.72
C PHE A 223 -9.36 37.05 0.92
N GLY A 224 -9.70 38.23 1.46
CA GLY A 224 -10.59 39.22 0.86
C GLY A 224 -12.08 38.91 1.02
N ASP A 225 -12.84 39.97 1.33
CA ASP A 225 -14.30 40.00 1.50
C ASP A 225 -14.95 41.16 0.73
N ASP A 226 -14.21 41.76 -0.20
CA ASP A 226 -14.58 42.95 -0.95
C ASP A 226 -14.57 42.72 -2.48
N TYR A 227 -14.52 41.46 -2.93
CA TYR A 227 -14.66 41.12 -4.34
C TYR A 227 -16.10 41.38 -4.82
N ASP A 228 -16.26 41.67 -6.12
CA ASP A 228 -17.58 41.82 -6.76
C ASP A 228 -18.25 40.45 -6.97
N THR A 229 -18.57 39.79 -5.86
CA THR A 229 -19.19 38.47 -5.76
C THR A 229 -20.29 38.50 -4.72
N ARG A 230 -21.13 37.47 -4.69
CA ARG A 230 -22.35 37.44 -3.88
C ARG A 230 -22.14 37.54 -2.35
N ASP A 231 -20.94 37.26 -1.85
CA ASP A 231 -20.60 37.36 -0.43
C ASP A 231 -19.24 38.03 -0.18
N GLY A 232 -18.70 38.71 -1.19
CA GLY A 232 -17.42 39.40 -1.12
C GLY A 232 -16.19 38.49 -1.27
N THR A 233 -16.33 37.17 -1.24
CA THR A 233 -15.19 36.24 -1.38
C THR A 233 -15.04 35.69 -2.81
N PRO A 234 -13.82 35.27 -3.23
CA PRO A 234 -13.61 34.71 -4.57
C PRO A 234 -14.46 33.47 -4.85
N ILE A 235 -14.89 33.31 -6.10
CA ILE A 235 -15.66 32.15 -6.57
C ILE A 235 -14.74 31.19 -7.34
N ARG A 236 -14.84 29.90 -7.01
CA ARG A 236 -14.14 28.80 -7.70
C ARG A 236 -15.10 27.67 -8.04
N ASP A 237 -14.81 26.91 -9.08
CA ASP A 237 -15.50 25.67 -9.41
C ASP A 237 -14.78 24.48 -8.78
N TYR A 238 -15.36 23.99 -7.69
CA TYR A 238 -14.85 22.87 -6.94
C TYR A 238 -15.37 21.56 -7.54
N ILE A 239 -14.44 20.66 -7.88
CA ILE A 239 -14.73 19.37 -8.51
C ILE A 239 -14.21 18.25 -7.62
N HIS A 240 -15.01 17.19 -7.44
CA HIS A 240 -14.59 16.01 -6.70
C HIS A 240 -13.43 15.30 -7.42
N VAL A 241 -12.37 14.94 -6.69
CA VAL A 241 -11.16 14.31 -7.25
C VAL A 241 -11.44 12.99 -7.96
N VAL A 242 -12.41 12.22 -7.48
CA VAL A 242 -12.88 10.97 -8.15
C VAL A 242 -13.55 11.28 -9.49
N ASP A 243 -14.40 12.29 -9.59
CA ASP A 243 -14.99 12.68 -10.88
C ASP A 243 -13.91 13.15 -11.85
N LEU A 244 -12.93 13.91 -11.34
CA LEU A 244 -11.78 14.32 -12.12
C LEU A 244 -10.97 13.12 -12.63
N ALA A 245 -10.71 12.12 -11.79
CA ALA A 245 -10.03 10.88 -12.17
C ALA A 245 -10.82 10.11 -13.25
N LYS A 246 -12.14 9.96 -13.10
CA LYS A 246 -13.01 9.39 -14.14
C LYS A 246 -12.92 10.17 -15.47
N GLY A 247 -12.75 11.50 -15.41
CA GLY A 247 -12.56 12.34 -16.59
C GLY A 247 -11.30 12.01 -17.39
N HIS A 248 -10.25 11.52 -16.73
CA HIS A 248 -9.04 11.04 -17.41
C HIS A 248 -9.30 9.73 -18.14
N VAL A 249 -10.01 8.80 -17.51
CA VAL A 249 -10.39 7.53 -18.14
C VAL A 249 -11.28 7.80 -19.35
N ALA A 250 -12.23 8.74 -19.25
CA ALA A 250 -13.06 9.17 -20.37
C ALA A 250 -12.23 9.77 -21.52
N ALA A 251 -11.29 10.65 -21.19
CA ALA A 251 -10.37 11.24 -22.18
C ALA A 251 -9.48 10.18 -22.85
N LEU A 252 -8.93 9.24 -22.09
CA LEU A 252 -8.11 8.14 -22.63
C LEU A 252 -8.92 7.26 -23.59
N LYS A 253 -10.13 6.83 -23.18
CA LYS A 253 -11.06 6.09 -24.05
C LYS A 253 -11.39 6.87 -25.31
N TYR A 254 -11.58 8.19 -25.20
CA TYR A 254 -11.84 9.05 -26.35
C TYR A 254 -10.68 9.03 -27.35
N LEU A 255 -9.43 9.18 -26.88
CA LEU A 255 -8.24 9.12 -27.74
C LEU A 255 -8.09 7.75 -28.44
N GLN A 256 -8.29 6.67 -27.70
CA GLN A 256 -8.21 5.30 -28.21
C GLN A 256 -9.23 5.05 -29.34
N ASN A 257 -10.40 5.67 -29.26
CA ASN A 257 -11.46 5.55 -30.28
C ASN A 257 -11.27 6.48 -31.50
N GLN A 258 -10.34 7.43 -31.46
CA GLN A 258 -10.10 8.30 -32.61
C GLN A 258 -9.39 7.57 -33.74
N LYS A 259 -9.85 7.78 -34.98
CA LYS A 259 -9.17 7.27 -36.18
C LYS A 259 -8.13 8.23 -36.75
N LYS A 260 -8.18 9.50 -36.33
CA LYS A 260 -7.32 10.58 -36.81
C LYS A 260 -6.49 11.14 -35.67
N ASP A 261 -5.41 11.80 -36.04
CA ASP A 261 -4.60 12.62 -35.14
C ASP A 261 -5.46 13.73 -34.53
N LEU A 262 -5.19 14.04 -33.27
CA LEU A 262 -6.02 14.94 -32.48
C LEU A 262 -5.18 15.61 -31.40
N CYS A 263 -5.31 16.92 -31.26
CA CYS A 263 -4.93 17.63 -30.05
C CYS A 263 -6.10 18.53 -29.63
N ALA A 264 -6.78 18.16 -28.55
CA ALA A 264 -7.99 18.84 -28.11
C ALA A 264 -7.96 19.10 -26.60
N ALA A 265 -8.54 20.25 -26.22
CA ALA A 265 -8.68 20.66 -24.82
C ALA A 265 -10.12 20.53 -24.33
N TRP A 266 -10.29 20.15 -23.07
CA TRP A 266 -11.57 20.09 -22.36
C TRP A 266 -11.44 20.66 -20.95
N ASN A 267 -12.47 21.38 -20.53
CA ASN A 267 -12.64 21.78 -19.13
C ASN A 267 -13.20 20.64 -18.31
N LEU A 268 -12.50 20.27 -17.23
CA LEU A 268 -13.02 19.36 -16.21
C LEU A 268 -13.36 20.15 -14.95
N GLY A 269 -14.63 20.54 -14.86
CA GLY A 269 -15.21 21.25 -13.72
C GLY A 269 -16.71 20.94 -13.62
N SER A 270 -17.32 21.28 -12.49
CA SER A 270 -18.75 21.06 -12.23
C SER A 270 -19.66 22.04 -12.98
N GLY A 271 -19.11 23.19 -13.39
CA GLY A 271 -19.85 24.34 -13.88
C GLY A 271 -20.57 25.13 -12.78
N LYS A 272 -20.42 24.74 -11.50
CA LYS A 272 -21.01 25.43 -10.35
C LYS A 272 -19.92 26.20 -9.60
N GLY A 273 -20.04 27.52 -9.58
CA GLY A 273 -19.14 28.37 -8.80
C GLY A 273 -19.58 28.45 -7.34
N SER A 274 -18.71 28.09 -6.41
CA SER A 274 -18.92 28.25 -4.96
C SER A 274 -17.99 29.33 -4.41
N THR A 275 -18.49 30.10 -3.45
CA THR A 275 -17.69 31.11 -2.73
C THR A 275 -16.83 30.44 -1.65
N VAL A 276 -15.86 31.18 -1.10
CA VAL A 276 -15.03 30.66 0.01
C VAL A 276 -15.89 30.39 1.24
N LEU A 277 -16.90 31.23 1.51
CA LEU A 277 -17.77 31.06 2.68
C LEU A 277 -18.74 29.89 2.53
N GLU A 278 -19.29 29.67 1.33
CA GLU A 278 -20.10 28.47 1.06
C GLU A 278 -19.30 27.18 1.25
N MET A 279 -18.04 27.16 0.80
CA MET A 279 -17.14 26.03 1.05
C MET A 279 -16.83 25.86 2.54
N TYR A 280 -16.67 26.98 3.25
CA TYR A 280 -16.45 26.95 4.68
C TYR A 280 -17.64 26.31 5.42
N ASP A 281 -18.85 26.72 5.08
CA ASP A 281 -20.09 26.19 5.65
C ASP A 281 -20.28 24.71 5.30
N ALA A 282 -20.02 24.33 4.04
CA ALA A 282 -20.11 22.94 3.59
C ALA A 282 -19.14 22.03 4.34
N PHE A 283 -17.89 22.45 4.52
CA PHE A 283 -16.91 21.64 5.24
C PHE A 283 -17.19 21.59 6.75
N THR A 284 -17.56 22.72 7.36
CA THR A 284 -17.98 22.80 8.77
C THR A 284 -19.15 21.85 9.05
N LYS A 285 -20.12 21.80 8.13
CA LYS A 285 -21.23 20.86 8.21
C LYS A 285 -20.79 19.40 8.09
N ALA A 286 -19.84 19.10 7.20
CA ALA A 286 -19.34 17.74 6.99
C ALA A 286 -18.50 17.22 8.17
N CYS A 287 -17.68 18.07 8.78
CA CYS A 287 -16.85 17.68 9.93
C CYS A 287 -17.56 17.82 11.28
N GLY A 288 -18.63 18.62 11.36
CA GLY A 288 -19.35 18.89 12.60
C GLY A 288 -18.56 19.75 13.59
N ILE A 289 -17.52 20.45 13.12
CA ILE A 289 -16.61 21.27 13.93
C ILE A 289 -16.68 22.71 13.42
N GLU A 290 -16.94 23.65 14.32
CA GLU A 290 -16.81 25.07 14.02
C GLU A 290 -15.32 25.43 13.87
N ILE A 291 -14.92 25.90 12.68
CA ILE A 291 -13.52 26.16 12.35
C ILE A 291 -13.21 27.64 12.60
N PRO A 292 -12.28 27.98 13.52
CA PRO A 292 -11.89 29.37 13.71
C PRO A 292 -11.41 30.00 12.40
N ARG A 293 -11.89 31.21 12.07
CA ARG A 293 -11.51 31.92 10.85
C ARG A 293 -11.40 33.43 11.06
N ASP A 294 -10.49 34.05 10.32
CA ASP A 294 -10.36 35.50 10.19
C ASP A 294 -10.45 35.91 8.73
N ILE A 295 -11.07 37.06 8.46
CA ILE A 295 -10.98 37.73 7.17
C ILE A 295 -9.71 38.57 7.15
N VAL A 296 -8.90 38.40 6.11
CA VAL A 296 -7.66 39.14 5.88
C VAL A 296 -7.69 39.80 4.50
N GLY A 297 -6.68 40.63 4.20
CA GLY A 297 -6.55 41.27 2.89
C GLY A 297 -6.49 40.25 1.73
N ARG A 298 -6.78 40.73 0.52
CA ARG A 298 -6.67 39.91 -0.70
C ARG A 298 -5.27 39.33 -0.86
N ARG A 299 -5.20 38.13 -1.44
CA ARG A 299 -3.93 37.49 -1.81
C ARG A 299 -3.59 37.84 -3.25
N ASP A 300 -2.35 38.26 -3.49
CA ASP A 300 -1.88 38.60 -4.83
C ASP A 300 -2.04 37.44 -5.81
N GLY A 301 -2.59 37.74 -6.99
CA GLY A 301 -2.84 36.78 -8.06
C GLY A 301 -4.17 36.02 -7.97
N ASP A 302 -4.97 36.17 -6.90
CA ASP A 302 -6.31 35.58 -6.85
C ASP A 302 -7.28 36.31 -7.78
N VAL A 303 -7.90 35.55 -8.69
CA VAL A 303 -8.95 36.05 -9.60
C VAL A 303 -10.31 36.04 -8.88
N PRO A 304 -11.24 36.96 -9.22
CA PRO A 304 -12.56 37.00 -8.60
C PRO A 304 -13.42 35.76 -8.91
N LEU A 305 -13.35 35.26 -10.15
CA LEU A 305 -14.24 34.23 -10.66
C LEU A 305 -13.47 33.21 -11.51
N LEU A 306 -13.64 31.91 -11.22
CA LEU A 306 -13.07 30.82 -12.00
C LEU A 306 -14.03 29.63 -12.06
N VAL A 307 -14.89 29.58 -13.08
CA VAL A 307 -15.96 28.58 -13.22
C VAL A 307 -15.97 27.96 -14.61
N ALA A 308 -16.03 26.64 -14.70
CA ALA A 308 -15.97 25.94 -15.97
C ALA A 308 -17.25 26.13 -16.78
N LYS A 309 -17.13 26.13 -18.11
CA LYS A 309 -18.21 25.71 -19.00
C LYS A 309 -17.99 24.24 -19.39
N PRO A 310 -18.61 23.25 -18.74
CA PRO A 310 -18.29 21.84 -18.93
C PRO A 310 -19.01 21.19 -20.14
N THR A 311 -19.69 21.99 -20.97
CA THR A 311 -20.54 21.47 -22.06
C THR A 311 -19.77 20.62 -23.04
N LYS A 312 -18.53 20.99 -23.38
CA LYS A 312 -17.72 20.25 -24.36
C LYS A 312 -17.36 18.86 -23.85
N ALA A 313 -16.88 18.75 -22.60
CA ALA A 313 -16.53 17.46 -21.99
C ALA A 313 -17.75 16.53 -21.92
N LYS A 314 -18.93 17.09 -21.57
CA LYS A 314 -20.20 16.34 -21.57
C LYS A 314 -20.57 15.78 -22.94
N LEU A 315 -20.40 16.57 -24.00
CA LEU A 315 -20.83 16.18 -25.34
C LEU A 315 -19.82 15.24 -26.04
N GLU A 316 -18.53 15.49 -25.87
CA GLU A 316 -17.49 14.77 -26.61
C GLU A 316 -16.91 13.58 -25.83
N LEU A 317 -16.66 13.75 -24.53
CA LEU A 317 -16.07 12.71 -23.68
C LEU A 317 -17.12 11.82 -23.00
N ASP A 318 -18.41 12.15 -23.15
CA ASP A 318 -19.52 11.56 -22.38
C ASP A 318 -19.25 11.61 -20.86
N TRP A 319 -18.68 12.73 -20.40
CA TRP A 319 -18.26 12.90 -19.01
C TRP A 319 -18.88 14.15 -18.38
N LYS A 320 -19.33 14.03 -17.13
CA LYS A 320 -19.78 15.13 -16.28
C LYS A 320 -19.49 14.77 -14.82
N THR A 321 -19.49 15.76 -13.93
CA THR A 321 -19.47 15.49 -12.50
C THR A 321 -20.75 14.81 -12.03
N GLU A 322 -20.60 13.88 -11.09
CA GLU A 322 -21.68 13.13 -10.44
C GLU A 322 -21.75 13.43 -8.94
N LEU A 323 -20.64 13.87 -8.36
CA LEU A 323 -20.49 14.20 -6.95
C LEU A 323 -20.46 15.72 -6.78
N ASP A 324 -21.08 16.22 -5.71
CA ASP A 324 -21.11 17.64 -5.39
C ASP A 324 -20.15 18.00 -4.23
N VAL A 325 -20.18 19.27 -3.83
CA VAL A 325 -19.33 19.82 -2.77
C VAL A 325 -19.56 19.11 -1.44
N LYS A 326 -20.80 18.72 -1.14
CA LYS A 326 -21.15 18.00 0.09
C LYS A 326 -20.44 16.66 0.13
N GLU A 327 -20.56 15.83 -0.92
CA GLU A 327 -19.85 14.54 -0.96
C GLU A 327 -18.33 14.74 -0.88
N ALA A 328 -17.79 15.74 -1.57
CA ALA A 328 -16.36 16.04 -1.50
C ALA A 328 -15.90 16.40 -0.08
N CYS A 329 -16.66 17.21 0.66
CA CYS A 329 -16.36 17.55 2.04
C CYS A 329 -16.47 16.33 2.98
N GLU A 330 -17.48 15.48 2.79
CA GLU A 330 -17.67 14.24 3.57
C GLU A 330 -16.52 13.25 3.33
N ASP A 331 -16.11 13.06 2.08
CA ASP A 331 -15.01 12.16 1.70
C ASP A 331 -13.65 12.71 2.17
N LEU A 332 -13.42 14.02 2.06
CA LEU A 332 -12.24 14.67 2.64
C LEU A 332 -12.20 14.46 4.16
N TRP A 333 -13.31 14.67 4.86
CA TRP A 333 -13.36 14.47 6.31
C TRP A 333 -13.09 13.01 6.70
N ARG A 334 -13.60 12.05 5.92
CA ARG A 334 -13.31 10.62 6.11
C ARG A 334 -11.83 10.29 5.93
N TRP A 335 -11.16 10.90 4.95
CA TRP A 335 -9.71 10.79 4.79
C TRP A 335 -8.97 11.37 6.00
N VAL A 336 -9.32 12.60 6.40
CA VAL A 336 -8.64 13.36 7.46
C VAL A 336 -8.78 12.71 8.82
N THR A 337 -9.97 12.21 9.17
CA THR A 337 -10.21 11.51 10.45
C THR A 337 -9.43 10.21 10.56
N LYS A 338 -9.26 9.47 9.46
CA LYS A 338 -8.45 8.26 9.40
C LYS A 338 -6.95 8.56 9.33
N ASN A 339 -6.57 9.75 8.85
CA ASN A 339 -5.20 10.14 8.53
C ASN A 339 -4.93 11.59 8.94
N PRO A 340 -5.01 11.95 10.24
CA PRO A 340 -4.93 13.33 10.69
C PRO A 340 -3.59 14.01 10.35
N PHE A 341 -2.53 13.21 10.23
CA PHE A 341 -1.19 13.64 9.84
C PHE A 341 -0.80 13.18 8.43
N GLY A 342 -1.79 12.90 7.59
CA GLY A 342 -1.56 12.38 6.24
C GLY A 342 -1.07 10.93 6.24
N TYR A 343 -0.16 10.61 5.33
CA TYR A 343 0.43 9.28 5.25
C TYR A 343 1.44 8.98 6.36
N SER A 344 1.94 10.02 7.04
CA SER A 344 2.88 9.89 8.16
C SER A 344 2.14 9.56 9.46
N GLN A 345 2.64 8.57 10.21
CA GLN A 345 2.07 8.16 11.49
C GLN A 345 3.16 8.14 12.57
N HIS A 346 2.84 8.71 13.74
CA HIS A 346 3.77 8.71 14.86
C HIS A 346 4.06 7.26 15.33
N GLY A 347 5.33 6.94 15.59
CA GLY A 347 5.76 5.59 15.97
C GLY A 347 5.82 4.60 14.81
N VAL A 348 5.63 5.06 13.56
CA VAL A 348 5.76 4.24 12.34
C VAL A 348 6.81 4.86 11.44
N ILE A 349 7.80 4.07 11.03
CA ILE A 349 8.79 4.49 10.02
C ILE A 349 8.81 3.51 8.87
N SER A 350 8.99 4.00 7.64
CA SER A 350 9.13 3.19 6.44
C SER A 350 10.45 3.57 5.76
N ARG A 351 11.31 2.58 5.53
CA ARG A 351 12.55 2.75 4.75
C ARG A 351 12.63 1.65 3.69
N THR A 352 13.45 1.82 2.67
CA THR A 352 13.72 0.77 1.69
C THR A 352 14.96 -0.03 2.11
N VAL A 353 15.05 -1.31 1.77
CA VAL A 353 16.26 -2.12 2.03
C VAL A 353 17.46 -1.56 1.26
N SER A 354 17.23 -1.17 0.01
CA SER A 354 18.19 -0.43 -0.83
C SER A 354 17.54 0.83 -1.40
N LYS A 355 18.32 1.86 -1.74
CA LYS A 355 17.76 3.14 -2.22
C LYS A 355 16.92 2.90 -3.49
N GLY A 356 15.64 3.28 -3.44
CA GLY A 356 14.71 3.14 -4.57
C GLY A 356 13.98 1.80 -4.64
N ASP A 357 14.29 0.83 -3.77
CA ASP A 357 13.59 -0.47 -3.72
C ASP A 357 12.32 -0.39 -2.87
N TYR A 358 11.27 0.17 -3.46
CA TYR A 358 9.95 0.28 -2.83
C TYR A 358 9.16 -1.04 -2.83
N GLU A 359 9.64 -2.06 -3.54
CA GLU A 359 9.07 -3.41 -3.48
C GLU A 359 9.53 -4.14 -2.21
N ASN A 360 10.69 -3.78 -1.64
CA ASN A 360 11.18 -4.31 -0.37
C ASN A 360 11.35 -3.20 0.68
N ARG A 361 10.23 -2.60 1.11
CA ARG A 361 10.24 -1.68 2.25
C ARG A 361 10.35 -2.44 3.56
N LEU A 362 11.03 -1.83 4.53
CA LEU A 362 11.02 -2.17 5.94
C LEU A 362 10.15 -1.17 6.69
N VAL A 363 9.01 -1.63 7.20
CA VAL A 363 8.09 -0.84 8.01
C VAL A 363 8.31 -1.20 9.48
N THR A 364 8.70 -0.21 10.29
CA THR A 364 8.84 -0.38 11.74
C THR A 364 7.60 0.16 12.44
N LEU A 365 6.98 -0.66 13.27
CA LEU A 365 5.91 -0.29 14.20
C LEU A 365 6.47 -0.10 15.60
N GLY A 366 5.89 0.82 16.37
CA GLY A 366 6.35 1.12 17.73
C GLY A 366 7.74 1.75 17.79
N HIS A 367 8.19 2.40 16.70
CA HIS A 367 9.52 2.98 16.59
C HIS A 367 9.85 3.92 17.77
N GLY A 368 11.02 3.73 18.36
CA GLY A 368 11.48 4.50 19.53
C GLY A 368 10.83 4.08 20.86
N SER A 369 10.02 3.02 20.87
CA SER A 369 9.43 2.47 22.09
C SER A 369 10.19 1.23 22.58
N ARG A 370 9.74 0.68 23.72
CA ARG A 370 10.30 -0.53 24.33
C ARG A 370 9.98 -1.82 23.59
N PHE A 371 9.08 -1.79 22.61
CA PHE A 371 8.75 -2.96 21.82
C PHE A 371 8.54 -2.53 20.37
N GLN A 372 9.39 -3.00 19.47
CA GLN A 372 9.39 -2.56 18.08
C GLN A 372 9.39 -3.76 17.16
N LEU A 373 8.64 -3.65 16.06
CA LEU A 373 8.53 -4.70 15.06
C LEU A 373 8.89 -4.12 13.71
N VAL A 374 9.85 -4.73 13.02
CA VAL A 374 10.26 -4.39 11.66
C VAL A 374 9.75 -5.46 10.71
N ILE A 375 8.96 -5.09 9.70
CA ILE A 375 8.36 -6.02 8.74
C ILE A 375 8.76 -5.64 7.32
N SER A 376 9.09 -6.61 6.47
CA SER A 376 9.27 -6.38 5.03
C SER A 376 8.04 -6.74 4.19
N ASN A 377 7.85 -6.06 3.06
CA ASN A 377 6.83 -6.44 2.07
C ASN A 377 7.06 -7.85 1.48
N LYS A 378 8.31 -8.19 1.16
CA LYS A 378 8.68 -9.55 0.77
C LYS A 378 8.42 -10.51 1.93
N GLY A 379 7.66 -11.56 1.67
CA GLY A 379 7.26 -12.57 2.64
C GLY A 379 6.34 -12.10 3.77
N ALA A 380 5.93 -10.82 3.77
CA ALA A 380 5.42 -10.16 4.96
C ALA A 380 6.32 -10.46 6.19
N THR A 381 7.64 -10.52 5.97
CA THR A 381 8.62 -11.12 6.90
C THR A 381 8.84 -10.26 8.12
N ILE A 382 8.85 -10.87 9.30
CA ILE A 382 9.38 -10.25 10.53
C ILE A 382 10.88 -10.14 10.36
N PHE A 383 11.34 -8.95 9.99
CA PHE A 383 12.74 -8.65 9.75
C PHE A 383 13.52 -8.45 11.06
N ASP A 384 12.88 -7.85 12.05
CA ASP A 384 13.42 -7.71 13.41
C ASP A 384 12.30 -7.52 14.42
N LEU A 385 12.57 -7.88 15.67
CA LEU A 385 11.71 -7.71 16.81
C LEU A 385 12.58 -7.29 17.99
N LEU A 386 12.35 -6.08 18.49
CA LEU A 386 13.15 -5.50 19.57
C LEU A 386 12.34 -5.48 20.86
N VAL A 387 12.90 -6.05 21.92
CA VAL A 387 12.36 -6.01 23.29
C VAL A 387 13.33 -5.23 24.16
N ASP A 388 12.87 -4.11 24.72
CA ASP A 388 13.65 -3.21 25.57
C ASP A 388 15.00 -2.79 24.91
N GLY A 389 14.96 -2.60 23.59
CA GLY A 389 16.11 -2.21 22.76
C GLY A 389 16.97 -3.37 22.25
N GLN A 390 16.67 -4.61 22.63
CA GLN A 390 17.42 -5.80 22.21
C GLN A 390 16.69 -6.53 21.09
N SER A 391 17.37 -6.73 19.94
CA SER A 391 16.88 -7.64 18.90
C SER A 391 16.87 -9.07 19.44
N ILE A 392 15.77 -9.79 19.24
CA ILE A 392 15.56 -11.16 19.77
C ILE A 392 15.22 -12.19 18.71
N VAL A 393 15.28 -11.82 17.44
CA VAL A 393 15.01 -12.71 16.29
C VAL A 393 16.17 -12.66 15.32
N LEU A 394 16.43 -13.73 14.58
CA LEU A 394 17.33 -13.67 13.44
C LEU A 394 16.69 -12.82 12.34
N GLY A 395 17.52 -12.05 11.63
CA GLY A 395 17.07 -11.37 10.42
C GLY A 395 16.88 -12.36 9.26
N PRO A 396 16.50 -11.90 8.06
CA PRO A 396 16.53 -12.74 6.88
C PRO A 396 17.97 -13.15 6.55
N GLY A 397 18.21 -14.43 6.32
CA GLY A 397 19.49 -14.98 5.88
C GLY A 397 19.44 -15.38 4.40
N ASP A 398 20.03 -16.53 4.08
CA ASP A 398 20.11 -17.04 2.71
C ASP A 398 18.74 -17.53 2.20
N PRO A 399 18.46 -17.45 0.88
CA PRO A 399 17.24 -18.00 0.30
C PRO A 399 16.99 -19.45 0.75
N GLY A 400 15.78 -19.72 1.23
CA GLY A 400 15.38 -21.04 1.74
C GLY A 400 15.54 -21.24 3.25
N ASP A 401 16.05 -20.25 4.00
CA ASP A 401 16.06 -20.30 5.47
C ASP A 401 14.69 -19.99 6.11
N TYR A 402 13.80 -19.36 5.34
CA TYR A 402 12.47 -18.86 5.70
C TYR A 402 12.47 -17.91 6.91
N SER A 403 13.61 -17.37 7.32
CA SER A 403 13.76 -16.68 8.61
C SER A 403 12.81 -15.48 8.72
N GLY A 404 11.88 -15.56 9.69
CA GLY A 404 10.88 -14.53 9.97
C GLY A 404 9.72 -14.47 8.96
N ALA A 405 9.77 -15.25 7.88
CA ALA A 405 8.84 -15.12 6.77
C ALA A 405 7.45 -15.70 7.07
N THR A 406 6.45 -15.21 6.35
CA THR A 406 5.19 -15.96 6.21
C THR A 406 5.45 -17.16 5.31
N VAL A 407 5.15 -18.35 5.81
CA VAL A 407 5.19 -19.59 5.03
C VAL A 407 3.78 -19.88 4.51
N GLY A 408 3.70 -20.17 3.21
CA GLY A 408 2.46 -20.52 2.54
C GLY A 408 2.70 -21.00 1.10
N ARG A 409 1.73 -21.57 0.40
CA ARG A 409 0.36 -21.84 0.89
C ARG A 409 0.30 -22.88 2.00
N TYR A 410 1.27 -23.78 2.02
CA TYR A 410 1.31 -24.93 2.92
C TYR A 410 2.66 -25.03 3.64
N ALA A 411 2.62 -24.89 4.96
CA ALA A 411 3.75 -25.04 5.86
C ALA A 411 4.07 -26.50 6.14
N ASN A 412 5.36 -26.76 6.38
CA ASN A 412 5.93 -28.10 6.56
C ASN A 412 5.74 -28.99 5.31
N ARG A 413 5.91 -30.30 5.49
CA ARG A 413 6.04 -31.27 4.39
C ARG A 413 4.70 -31.76 3.85
N ILE A 414 4.64 -31.91 2.53
CA ILE A 414 3.68 -32.75 1.80
C ILE A 414 4.46 -33.94 1.24
N ALA A 415 4.03 -35.15 1.61
CA ALA A 415 4.70 -36.39 1.23
C ALA A 415 4.70 -36.58 -0.30
N GLY A 416 5.86 -36.86 -0.89
CA GLY A 416 5.98 -37.03 -2.34
C GLY A 416 5.78 -35.74 -3.16
N GLY A 417 5.54 -34.60 -2.50
CA GLY A 417 5.01 -33.39 -3.14
C GLY A 417 3.64 -33.60 -3.80
N LYS A 418 2.90 -34.65 -3.43
CA LYS A 418 1.64 -35.03 -4.08
C LYS A 418 0.46 -34.86 -3.15
N TYR A 419 -0.68 -34.47 -3.70
CA TYR A 419 -1.94 -34.51 -2.98
C TYR A 419 -3.11 -34.73 -3.93
N GLU A 420 -4.25 -35.13 -3.38
CA GLU A 420 -5.50 -35.29 -4.12
C GLU A 420 -6.59 -34.37 -3.59
N LEU A 421 -7.26 -33.67 -4.50
CA LEU A 421 -8.36 -32.76 -4.21
C LEU A 421 -9.39 -32.85 -5.33
N GLU A 422 -10.68 -32.89 -5.01
CA GLU A 422 -11.75 -32.92 -6.03
C GLU A 422 -11.56 -34.05 -7.08
N GLY A 423 -11.07 -35.22 -6.65
CA GLY A 423 -10.80 -36.37 -7.52
C GLY A 423 -9.64 -36.17 -8.51
N LYS A 424 -8.79 -35.15 -8.30
CA LYS A 424 -7.62 -34.86 -9.14
C LYS A 424 -6.35 -34.95 -8.31
N SER A 425 -5.32 -35.51 -8.92
CA SER A 425 -3.97 -35.54 -8.36
C SER A 425 -3.18 -34.31 -8.80
N TYR A 426 -2.46 -33.73 -7.85
CA TYR A 426 -1.60 -32.56 -8.04
C TYR A 426 -0.18 -32.91 -7.62
N GLN A 427 0.79 -32.35 -8.34
CA GLN A 427 2.21 -32.46 -8.05
C GLN A 427 2.77 -31.07 -7.79
N LEU A 428 3.38 -30.89 -6.63
CA LEU A 428 4.21 -29.76 -6.26
C LEU A 428 5.67 -30.09 -6.53
N THR A 429 6.46 -29.08 -6.83
CA THR A 429 7.91 -29.20 -6.94
C THR A 429 8.52 -29.62 -5.61
N THR A 430 9.30 -30.70 -5.60
CA THR A 430 9.97 -31.21 -4.39
C THR A 430 11.26 -30.43 -4.12
N ASN A 431 11.53 -30.16 -2.85
CA ASN A 431 12.71 -29.41 -2.39
C ASN A 431 13.34 -29.98 -1.11
N ASP A 432 12.75 -31.04 -0.54
CA ASP A 432 13.27 -31.71 0.65
C ASP A 432 13.19 -33.23 0.44
N ASN A 433 14.26 -33.79 -0.13
CA ASN A 433 14.29 -35.17 -0.64
C ASN A 433 13.12 -35.39 -1.62
N ASP A 434 12.30 -36.41 -1.39
CA ASP A 434 11.11 -36.72 -2.20
C ASP A 434 9.88 -35.88 -1.81
N ASN A 435 9.99 -34.95 -0.86
CA ASN A 435 8.87 -34.17 -0.35
C ASN A 435 8.92 -32.71 -0.81
N THR A 436 7.77 -32.05 -0.73
CA THR A 436 7.70 -30.58 -0.81
C THR A 436 7.57 -30.03 0.60
N ASN A 437 8.60 -29.33 1.08
CA ASN A 437 8.60 -28.63 2.36
C ASN A 437 8.33 -27.13 2.15
N HIS A 438 7.46 -26.56 2.98
CA HIS A 438 7.10 -25.13 2.95
C HIS A 438 6.69 -24.64 1.55
N SER A 439 5.95 -25.45 0.79
CA SER A 439 5.50 -25.14 -0.58
C SER A 439 6.58 -24.99 -1.65
N GLY A 440 7.85 -25.31 -1.35
CA GLY A 440 8.92 -25.31 -2.35
C GLY A 440 9.07 -23.97 -3.05
N VAL A 441 9.08 -23.99 -4.39
CA VAL A 441 9.24 -22.79 -5.24
C VAL A 441 8.09 -21.79 -5.10
N ASP A 442 6.94 -22.24 -4.60
CA ASP A 442 5.74 -21.41 -4.39
C ASP A 442 5.65 -20.80 -3.00
N CYS A 443 6.70 -20.96 -2.17
CA CYS A 443 6.72 -20.43 -0.81
C CYS A 443 6.45 -18.92 -0.78
N PHE A 444 5.61 -18.50 0.17
CA PHE A 444 5.29 -17.09 0.37
C PHE A 444 6.49 -16.24 0.81
N SER A 445 7.56 -16.84 1.34
CA SER A 445 8.77 -16.11 1.75
C SER A 445 9.39 -15.28 0.64
N GLU A 446 9.24 -15.72 -0.61
CA GLU A 446 9.77 -15.03 -1.79
C GLU A 446 8.76 -14.10 -2.47
N LYS A 447 7.48 -14.16 -2.06
CA LYS A 447 6.40 -13.40 -2.70
C LYS A 447 6.28 -11.99 -2.12
N HIS A 448 5.91 -11.05 -2.96
CA HIS A 448 5.70 -9.65 -2.57
C HIS A 448 4.27 -9.45 -2.05
N PHE A 449 4.13 -9.01 -0.81
CA PHE A 449 2.85 -8.60 -0.25
C PHE A 449 2.64 -7.09 -0.45
N LEU A 450 1.44 -6.71 -0.88
CA LEU A 450 0.98 -5.33 -0.98
C LEU A 450 0.81 -4.70 0.41
N GLY A 451 0.88 -3.38 0.47
CA GLY A 451 0.70 -2.58 1.69
C GLY A 451 2.03 -2.23 2.38
N PRO A 452 2.06 -2.16 3.73
CA PRO A 452 0.95 -2.41 4.64
C PRO A 452 -0.06 -1.26 4.70
N LEU A 453 -1.29 -1.57 5.11
CA LEU A 453 -2.19 -0.57 5.68
C LEU A 453 -1.95 -0.49 7.18
N VAL A 454 -1.46 0.67 7.67
CA VAL A 454 -1.16 0.86 9.09
C VAL A 454 -2.26 1.67 9.79
N LYS A 455 -2.68 1.20 10.97
CA LYS A 455 -3.65 1.85 11.87
C LYS A 455 -3.09 1.92 13.28
N THR A 456 -3.43 2.99 14.00
CA THR A 456 -3.07 3.17 15.41
C THR A 456 -4.35 3.36 16.24
N PRO A 457 -5.06 2.27 16.60
CA PRO A 457 -6.37 2.36 17.24
C PRO A 457 -6.33 2.95 18.65
N SER A 458 -5.20 2.85 19.34
CA SER A 458 -4.97 3.47 20.65
C SER A 458 -3.48 3.71 20.88
N LYS A 459 -3.14 4.48 21.92
CA LYS A 459 -1.75 4.84 22.22
C LYS A 459 -0.91 3.58 22.49
N GLY A 460 0.10 3.34 21.66
CA GLY A 460 1.01 2.21 21.81
C GLY A 460 0.50 0.90 21.20
N VAL A 461 -0.63 0.91 20.49
CA VAL A 461 -1.13 -0.23 19.71
C VAL A 461 -1.06 0.12 18.23
N PHE A 462 -0.40 -0.73 17.45
CA PHE A 462 -0.24 -0.57 16.01
C PHE A 462 -0.75 -1.80 15.29
N ILE A 463 -1.48 -1.62 14.19
CA ILE A 463 -1.96 -2.70 13.34
C ILE A 463 -1.42 -2.47 11.94
N ALA A 464 -0.73 -3.45 11.37
CA ALA A 464 -0.29 -3.44 9.97
C ALA A 464 -0.89 -4.63 9.22
N GLU A 465 -1.61 -4.35 8.14
CA GLU A 465 -2.24 -5.37 7.28
C GLU A 465 -1.54 -5.43 5.92
N TYR A 466 -1.01 -6.61 5.58
CA TYR A 466 -0.40 -6.92 4.30
C TYR A 466 -1.32 -7.84 3.48
N LEU A 467 -1.27 -7.71 2.15
CA LEU A 467 -2.12 -8.49 1.24
C LEU A 467 -1.29 -9.17 0.15
N LEU A 468 -1.36 -10.48 0.03
CA LEU A 468 -0.81 -11.24 -1.09
C LEU A 468 -1.92 -11.63 -2.07
N LEU A 469 -1.65 -11.42 -3.35
CA LEU A 469 -2.42 -11.95 -4.47
C LEU A 469 -1.60 -13.09 -5.07
N ASP A 470 -1.92 -14.32 -4.69
CA ASP A 470 -1.21 -15.50 -5.15
C ASP A 470 -1.93 -16.09 -6.37
N GLU A 471 -1.66 -15.51 -7.52
CA GLU A 471 -2.28 -15.82 -8.81
C GLU A 471 -1.37 -16.70 -9.68
N GLN A 472 -1.93 -17.41 -10.66
CA GLN A 472 -1.16 -18.27 -11.57
C GLN A 472 -0.03 -17.54 -12.32
N PRO A 473 1.09 -18.23 -12.64
CA PRO A 473 1.33 -19.67 -12.44
C PRO A 473 1.78 -20.04 -11.02
N THR A 474 1.19 -21.11 -10.47
CA THR A 474 1.61 -21.78 -9.22
C THR A 474 1.36 -23.28 -9.33
N ASP A 475 2.11 -24.14 -8.64
CA ASP A 475 1.86 -25.59 -8.59
C ASP A 475 0.50 -25.95 -7.94
N PHE A 476 -0.09 -25.03 -7.15
CA PHE A 476 -1.41 -25.19 -6.52
C PHE A 476 -2.62 -24.97 -7.44
N ARG A 477 -2.41 -24.51 -8.69
CA ARG A 477 -3.42 -24.39 -9.78
C ARG A 477 -4.76 -23.71 -9.41
N SER A 478 -4.70 -22.70 -8.53
CA SER A 478 -5.84 -21.89 -8.07
C SER A 478 -5.35 -20.51 -7.67
N ASP A 479 -6.21 -19.49 -7.67
CA ASP A 479 -5.83 -18.14 -7.24
C ASP A 479 -6.32 -17.91 -5.82
N LEU A 480 -5.41 -17.46 -4.95
CA LEU A 480 -5.63 -17.27 -3.54
C LEU A 480 -5.31 -15.83 -3.14
N MET A 481 -6.18 -15.21 -2.36
CA MET A 481 -5.90 -13.94 -1.71
C MET A 481 -5.65 -14.19 -0.22
N VAL A 482 -4.51 -13.72 0.29
CA VAL A 482 -4.12 -13.89 1.69
C VAL A 482 -3.86 -12.54 2.33
N SER A 483 -4.43 -12.29 3.50
CA SER A 483 -4.06 -11.14 4.33
C SER A 483 -3.31 -11.60 5.58
N VAL A 484 -2.24 -10.89 5.92
CA VAL A 484 -1.49 -11.04 7.18
C VAL A 484 -1.65 -9.76 7.98
N THR A 485 -2.20 -9.86 9.18
CA THR A 485 -2.37 -8.73 10.09
C THR A 485 -1.46 -8.89 11.29
N TYR A 486 -0.57 -7.92 11.48
CA TYR A 486 0.29 -7.78 12.65
C TYR A 486 -0.31 -6.75 13.60
N THR A 487 -0.61 -7.13 14.84
CA THR A 487 -0.98 -6.19 15.91
C THR A 487 0.12 -6.16 16.97
N LEU A 488 0.80 -5.02 17.07
CA LEU A 488 1.82 -4.74 18.06
C LEU A 488 1.21 -3.98 19.24
N ASP A 489 1.31 -4.53 20.44
CA ASP A 489 1.01 -3.82 21.70
C ASP A 489 2.31 -3.56 22.47
N VAL A 490 2.70 -2.30 22.54
CA VAL A 490 3.93 -1.85 23.20
C VAL A 490 3.86 -2.00 24.71
N GLN A 491 2.67 -1.85 25.30
CA GLN A 491 2.52 -2.00 26.74
C GLN A 491 2.53 -3.47 27.15
N ALA A 492 1.80 -4.32 26.44
CA ALA A 492 1.80 -5.75 26.71
C ALA A 492 3.08 -6.46 26.24
N LYS A 493 3.96 -5.78 25.47
CA LYS A 493 5.10 -6.36 24.75
C LYS A 493 4.65 -7.62 24.00
N SER A 494 3.56 -7.49 23.25
CA SER A 494 2.94 -8.62 22.54
C SER A 494 2.73 -8.34 21.07
N LEU A 495 3.02 -9.35 20.25
CA LEU A 495 2.76 -9.35 18.82
C LEU A 495 1.71 -10.41 18.50
N ASP A 496 0.59 -9.98 17.96
CA ASP A 496 -0.48 -10.84 17.44
C ASP A 496 -0.39 -10.90 15.91
N ILE A 497 -0.37 -12.11 15.36
CA ILE A 497 -0.29 -12.38 13.93
C ILE A 497 -1.57 -13.13 13.54
N GLN A 498 -2.34 -12.56 12.63
CA GLN A 498 -3.56 -13.17 12.11
C GLN A 498 -3.45 -13.37 10.61
N TYR A 499 -3.84 -14.56 10.17
CA TYR A 499 -3.93 -14.92 8.78
C TYR A 499 -5.38 -15.05 8.36
N GLN A 500 -5.69 -14.57 7.16
CA GLN A 500 -6.93 -14.89 6.47
C GLN A 500 -6.65 -15.28 5.03
N GLY A 501 -7.25 -16.37 4.54
CA GLY A 501 -7.11 -16.83 3.16
C GLY A 501 -8.46 -17.10 2.51
N VAL A 502 -8.64 -16.62 1.27
CA VAL A 502 -9.86 -16.84 0.47
C VAL A 502 -9.50 -17.12 -0.99
N LEU A 503 -10.19 -18.09 -1.60
CA LEU A 503 -10.04 -18.37 -3.03
C LEU A 503 -10.70 -17.27 -3.86
N THR A 504 -9.95 -16.75 -4.85
CA THR A 504 -10.46 -15.83 -5.87
C THR A 504 -10.78 -16.58 -7.16
N LYS A 505 -10.10 -17.69 -7.45
CA LYS A 505 -10.35 -18.59 -8.59
C LYS A 505 -9.99 -20.03 -8.26
N GLY A 506 -10.77 -20.98 -8.78
CA GLY A 506 -10.64 -22.41 -8.48
C GLY A 506 -11.73 -22.91 -7.52
N GLN A 507 -11.79 -24.23 -7.31
CA GLN A 507 -12.79 -24.86 -6.43
C GLN A 507 -12.28 -25.11 -5.02
N ALA A 508 -11.03 -25.57 -4.89
CA ALA A 508 -10.40 -25.77 -3.58
C ALA A 508 -8.87 -25.71 -3.70
N THR A 509 -8.18 -25.46 -2.59
CA THR A 509 -6.70 -25.46 -2.50
C THR A 509 -6.23 -25.90 -1.10
N PRO A 510 -5.10 -26.61 -0.97
CA PRO A 510 -4.44 -26.79 0.31
C PRO A 510 -3.99 -25.45 0.90
N ILE A 511 -4.22 -25.23 2.19
CA ILE A 511 -3.73 -24.06 2.92
C ILE A 511 -3.37 -24.41 4.37
N ASN A 512 -2.18 -24.00 4.79
CA ASN A 512 -1.63 -24.17 6.12
C ASN A 512 -0.54 -23.09 6.30
N LEU A 513 -0.88 -21.94 6.90
CA LEU A 513 0.03 -20.79 7.00
C LEU A 513 0.65 -20.71 8.40
N THR A 514 1.90 -20.29 8.46
CA THR A 514 2.61 -19.99 9.72
C THR A 514 3.62 -18.85 9.53
N ASN A 515 4.19 -18.39 10.64
CA ASN A 515 5.36 -17.50 10.63
C ASN A 515 6.60 -18.28 11.08
N HIS A 516 7.69 -18.17 10.31
CA HIS A 516 8.90 -18.96 10.53
C HIS A 516 10.00 -18.15 11.23
N THR A 517 9.64 -17.43 12.31
CA THR A 517 10.60 -16.65 13.11
C THR A 517 11.56 -17.54 13.89
N TYR A 518 12.86 -17.28 13.76
CA TYR A 518 13.89 -17.84 14.63
C TYR A 518 14.20 -16.88 15.78
N PHE A 519 13.95 -17.29 17.01
CA PHE A 519 14.23 -16.53 18.21
C PHE A 519 15.63 -16.83 18.75
N ASN A 520 16.30 -15.80 19.23
CA ASN A 520 17.44 -15.90 20.12
C ASN A 520 17.27 -14.84 21.22
N LEU A 521 16.96 -15.30 22.43
CA LEU A 521 16.64 -14.43 23.56
C LEU A 521 17.89 -13.82 24.20
N ASN A 522 19.09 -14.14 23.72
CA ASN A 522 20.37 -13.68 24.26
C ASN A 522 21.33 -13.15 23.18
N LYS A 523 20.81 -12.67 22.03
CA LYS A 523 21.63 -12.17 20.91
C LYS A 523 22.69 -11.14 21.29
N VAL A 524 22.46 -10.37 22.35
CA VAL A 524 23.42 -9.36 22.84
C VAL A 524 24.68 -9.99 23.40
N ASN A 525 24.59 -11.20 23.97
CA ASN A 525 25.69 -11.87 24.67
C ASN A 525 26.18 -13.14 23.95
N ALA A 526 25.34 -13.79 23.14
CA ALA A 526 25.67 -15.03 22.45
C ALA A 526 25.00 -15.16 21.07
N ASP A 527 25.76 -15.68 20.10
CA ASP A 527 25.28 -15.94 18.73
C ASP A 527 24.44 -17.22 18.60
N THR A 528 24.24 -17.96 19.69
CA THR A 528 23.47 -19.21 19.74
C THR A 528 22.43 -19.20 20.85
N VAL A 529 21.50 -20.15 20.79
CA VAL A 529 20.43 -20.33 21.79
C VAL A 529 20.92 -21.02 23.07
N GLN A 530 22.24 -21.21 23.23
CA GLN A 530 22.82 -21.86 24.40
C GLN A 530 22.36 -21.18 25.70
N GLY A 531 21.94 -21.97 26.68
CA GLY A 531 21.45 -21.48 27.97
C GLY A 531 19.97 -21.11 27.97
N THR A 532 19.28 -21.18 26.81
CA THR A 532 17.83 -20.96 26.76
C THR A 532 17.09 -22.12 27.42
N GLU A 533 16.23 -21.78 28.37
CA GLU A 533 15.38 -22.71 29.10
C GLU A 533 14.00 -22.75 28.45
N ILE A 534 13.47 -23.95 28.15
CA ILE A 534 12.19 -24.11 27.46
C ILE A 534 11.21 -25.04 28.19
N ARG A 535 9.92 -24.82 27.95
CA ARG A 535 8.82 -25.77 28.24
C ARG A 535 7.76 -25.73 27.15
N LEU A 536 7.16 -26.88 26.86
CA LEU A 536 6.09 -27.03 25.87
C LEU A 536 4.76 -27.37 26.56
N ALA A 537 3.63 -27.16 25.87
CA ALA A 537 2.33 -27.60 26.36
C ALA A 537 2.13 -29.12 26.31
N THR A 538 2.94 -29.82 25.51
CA THR A 538 2.82 -31.26 25.24
C THR A 538 4.20 -31.81 24.89
N ASN A 539 4.38 -33.10 25.06
CA ASN A 539 5.52 -33.88 24.60
C ASN A 539 5.14 -34.90 23.52
N GLU A 540 3.87 -34.91 23.08
CA GLU A 540 3.38 -35.73 21.98
C GLU A 540 3.61 -35.02 20.65
N ALA A 541 4.33 -35.69 19.75
CA ALA A 541 4.64 -35.19 18.41
C ALA A 541 4.13 -36.13 17.32
N VAL A 542 3.91 -35.59 16.13
CA VAL A 542 3.41 -36.31 14.96
C VAL A 542 4.46 -36.43 13.86
N GLY A 543 4.59 -37.62 13.29
CA GLY A 543 5.43 -37.93 12.13
C GLY A 543 4.73 -37.66 10.77
N LEU A 544 5.51 -37.77 9.69
CA LEU A 544 5.01 -37.58 8.31
C LEU A 544 3.94 -38.62 7.91
N ASP A 545 4.01 -39.81 8.50
CA ASP A 545 3.05 -40.91 8.35
C ASP A 545 1.80 -40.75 9.23
N GLY A 546 1.75 -39.69 10.05
CA GLY A 546 0.67 -39.41 10.99
C GLY A 546 0.76 -40.17 12.32
N SER A 547 1.82 -40.96 12.55
CA SER A 547 2.03 -41.63 13.83
C SER A 547 2.38 -40.63 14.93
N LEU A 548 1.90 -40.89 16.15
CA LEU A 548 2.26 -40.12 17.34
C LEU A 548 3.43 -40.78 18.06
N HIS A 549 4.38 -39.97 18.52
CA HIS A 549 5.51 -40.41 19.33
C HIS A 549 5.81 -39.41 20.44
N HIS A 550 6.27 -39.95 21.56
CA HIS A 550 6.65 -39.17 22.73
C HIS A 550 8.08 -38.64 22.58
N VAL A 551 8.25 -37.33 22.74
CA VAL A 551 9.55 -36.64 22.69
C VAL A 551 10.00 -36.30 24.11
N ASN A 552 11.28 -36.53 24.42
CA ASN A 552 11.83 -36.14 25.72
C ASN A 552 12.02 -34.62 25.78
N VAL A 553 11.03 -33.91 26.32
CA VAL A 553 11.02 -32.45 26.51
C VAL A 553 10.12 -32.08 27.69
N SER A 554 10.53 -31.05 28.44
CA SER A 554 9.79 -30.59 29.62
C SER A 554 8.44 -29.98 29.23
N THR A 555 7.39 -30.32 29.97
CA THR A 555 6.03 -29.77 29.75
C THR A 555 5.58 -28.80 30.84
N PHE A 556 4.50 -28.06 30.61
CA PHE A 556 3.93 -27.14 31.60
C PHE A 556 3.43 -27.83 32.88
N ASP A 557 2.92 -29.06 32.76
CA ASP A 557 2.31 -29.80 33.86
C ASP A 557 3.32 -30.58 34.72
N ALA A 558 4.59 -30.63 34.31
CA ALA A 558 5.65 -31.30 35.04
C ALA A 558 5.96 -30.53 36.35
N ARG A 559 5.34 -30.96 37.46
CA ARG A 559 5.47 -30.34 38.79
C ARG A 559 6.88 -30.47 39.41
N LYS A 560 7.79 -31.22 38.79
CA LYS A 560 9.10 -31.62 39.37
C LYS A 560 10.27 -31.70 38.38
N GLU A 561 10.14 -31.26 37.14
CA GLU A 561 11.25 -31.29 36.17
C GLU A 561 11.90 -29.90 36.03
N GLU A 562 13.24 -29.92 36.00
CA GLU A 562 14.05 -28.77 35.58
C GLU A 562 13.69 -28.42 34.12
N ASN A 563 13.82 -27.15 33.75
CA ASN A 563 13.55 -26.74 32.37
C ASN A 563 14.45 -27.50 31.39
N THR A 564 13.95 -27.79 30.19
CA THR A 564 14.83 -28.28 29.13
C THR A 564 15.77 -27.15 28.73
N VAL A 565 17.07 -27.31 28.96
CA VAL A 565 18.08 -26.31 28.61
C VAL A 565 18.67 -26.62 27.25
N LEU A 566 18.55 -25.69 26.31
CA LEU A 566 19.19 -25.78 25.01
C LEU A 566 20.68 -25.50 25.16
N ASN A 567 21.53 -26.47 24.86
CA ASN A 567 22.98 -26.32 24.85
C ASN A 567 23.55 -26.52 23.45
N ALA A 568 24.85 -26.26 23.27
CA ALA A 568 25.54 -26.44 22.00
C ALA A 568 25.47 -27.89 21.46
N ALA A 569 25.56 -28.89 22.35
CA ALA A 569 25.54 -30.30 21.99
C ALA A 569 24.12 -30.89 21.84
N GLY A 570 23.08 -30.20 22.32
CA GLY A 570 21.70 -30.68 22.35
C GLY A 570 20.92 -30.15 23.56
N PRO A 571 19.66 -30.58 23.72
CA PRO A 571 18.91 -31.46 22.82
C PRO A 571 18.58 -30.81 21.47
N ARG A 572 18.29 -31.66 20.48
CA ARG A 572 17.89 -31.26 19.12
C ARG A 572 16.43 -31.61 18.91
N TYR A 573 15.67 -30.69 18.34
CA TYR A 573 14.27 -30.88 18.03
C TYR A 573 14.00 -30.41 16.60
N ASP A 574 13.21 -31.20 15.88
CA ASP A 574 12.54 -30.83 14.64
C ASP A 574 11.24 -31.66 14.57
N HIS A 575 10.29 -31.32 15.44
CA HIS A 575 9.07 -32.10 15.65
C HIS A 575 7.82 -31.24 15.63
N CYS A 576 6.75 -31.78 15.07
CA CYS A 576 5.42 -31.18 15.10
C CYS A 576 4.66 -31.68 16.33
N PHE A 577 4.46 -30.83 17.32
CA PHE A 577 3.79 -31.15 18.59
C PHE A 577 2.29 -30.92 18.51
N VAL A 578 1.48 -31.81 19.10
CA VAL A 578 0.01 -31.77 19.02
C VAL A 578 -0.62 -31.31 20.32
N VAL A 579 -1.42 -30.24 20.26
CA VAL A 579 -2.04 -29.59 21.44
C VAL A 579 -3.56 -29.58 21.42
N ALA A 580 -4.19 -29.95 20.30
CA ALA A 580 -5.60 -30.31 20.24
C ALA A 580 -5.91 -31.15 19.00
N ASP A 581 -7.06 -31.81 19.06
CA ASP A 581 -7.78 -32.24 17.87
C ASP A 581 -8.63 -31.07 17.35
N SER A 582 -8.44 -30.70 16.08
CA SER A 582 -9.29 -29.74 15.39
C SER A 582 -9.65 -30.28 14.01
N THR A 583 -10.85 -29.97 13.54
CA THR A 583 -11.30 -30.17 12.16
C THR A 583 -11.63 -28.84 11.47
N SER A 584 -11.44 -27.70 12.15
CA SER A 584 -11.88 -26.39 11.66
C SER A 584 -10.83 -25.70 10.80
N LEU A 585 -11.27 -25.21 9.63
CA LEU A 585 -10.49 -24.32 8.75
C LEU A 585 -10.28 -22.91 9.35
N ASP A 586 -11.21 -22.48 10.21
CA ASP A 586 -11.14 -21.25 10.99
C ASP A 586 -10.78 -21.62 12.44
N SER A 587 -9.49 -21.59 12.77
CA SER A 587 -9.03 -21.94 14.11
C SER A 587 -9.34 -20.85 15.13
N THR A 588 -9.62 -19.61 14.70
CA THR A 588 -9.81 -18.45 15.59
C THR A 588 -11.06 -18.56 16.48
N LYS A 589 -11.96 -19.47 16.14
CA LYS A 589 -13.11 -19.88 16.98
C LYS A 589 -12.70 -20.72 18.20
N GLY A 590 -11.51 -21.31 18.17
CA GLY A 590 -10.94 -22.10 19.26
C GLY A 590 -10.29 -21.24 20.35
N LYS A 591 -9.85 -21.91 21.42
CA LYS A 591 -9.15 -21.25 22.52
C LYS A 591 -7.73 -20.87 22.12
N LEU A 592 -7.38 -19.59 22.31
CA LEU A 592 -5.99 -19.12 22.30
C LEU A 592 -5.27 -19.71 23.51
N ARG A 593 -4.32 -20.63 23.27
CA ARG A 593 -3.64 -21.39 24.32
C ARG A 593 -2.13 -21.15 24.29
N PRO A 594 -1.47 -21.04 25.46
CA PRO A 594 -0.01 -21.09 25.50
C PRO A 594 0.44 -22.48 25.06
N ILE A 595 1.46 -22.53 24.20
CA ILE A 595 2.00 -23.78 23.64
C ILE A 595 3.50 -23.94 23.90
N PHE A 596 4.20 -22.83 24.11
CA PHE A 596 5.65 -22.82 24.28
C PHE A 596 6.04 -21.65 25.20
N ARG A 597 7.00 -21.91 26.09
CA ARG A 597 7.65 -20.90 26.92
C ARG A 597 9.15 -21.05 26.79
N ALA A 598 9.85 -19.93 26.64
CA ALA A 598 11.30 -19.87 26.70
C ALA A 598 11.75 -18.70 27.58
N SER A 599 12.87 -18.84 28.26
CA SER A 599 13.53 -17.75 28.98
C SER A 599 15.04 -17.91 28.89
N HIS A 600 15.76 -16.79 28.93
CA HIS A 600 17.22 -16.83 29.04
C HIS A 600 17.69 -16.09 30.30
N PRO A 601 18.48 -16.72 31.18
CA PRO A 601 18.84 -16.15 32.49
C PRO A 601 19.69 -14.89 32.39
N GLU A 602 20.59 -14.80 31.40
CA GLU A 602 21.48 -13.64 31.23
C GLU A 602 20.75 -12.38 30.75
N SER A 603 19.95 -12.47 29.69
CA SER A 603 19.18 -11.34 29.17
C SER A 603 17.94 -11.02 30.01
N ARG A 604 17.46 -12.00 30.80
CA ARG A 604 16.21 -11.96 31.57
C ARG A 604 14.95 -11.78 30.71
N ILE A 605 15.06 -12.04 29.41
CA ILE A 605 13.92 -12.01 28.48
C ILE A 605 13.21 -13.35 28.56
N SER A 606 11.89 -13.31 28.69
CA SER A 606 11.03 -14.49 28.50
C SER A 606 10.12 -14.32 27.29
N LEU A 607 9.84 -15.41 26.59
CA LEU A 607 8.92 -15.54 25.47
C LEU A 607 7.82 -16.55 25.84
N GLU A 608 6.56 -16.18 25.64
CA GLU A 608 5.43 -17.10 25.59
C GLU A 608 4.81 -17.06 24.19
N VAL A 609 4.67 -18.24 23.55
CA VAL A 609 3.96 -18.39 22.27
C VAL A 609 2.59 -18.97 22.55
N LEU A 610 1.56 -18.31 22.00
CA LEU A 610 0.19 -18.77 22.05
C LEU A 610 -0.37 -18.92 20.64
N THR A 611 -1.33 -19.83 20.47
CA THR A 611 -2.00 -20.02 19.19
C THR A 611 -3.40 -20.57 19.36
N THR A 612 -4.21 -20.41 18.31
CA THR A 612 -5.47 -21.12 18.14
C THR A 612 -5.32 -22.41 17.33
N GLU A 613 -4.16 -22.62 16.69
CA GLU A 613 -3.86 -23.79 15.86
C GLU A 613 -3.76 -25.10 16.68
N PRO A 614 -4.01 -26.26 16.05
CA PRO A 614 -4.04 -27.55 16.74
C PRO A 614 -2.66 -28.13 17.05
N SER A 615 -1.62 -27.65 16.37
CA SER A 615 -0.24 -28.15 16.51
C SER A 615 0.78 -27.04 16.28
N PHE A 616 2.05 -27.33 16.55
CA PHE A 616 3.14 -26.42 16.25
C PHE A 616 4.44 -27.18 15.95
N GLN A 617 5.20 -26.76 14.95
CA GLN A 617 6.58 -27.22 14.78
C GLN A 617 7.46 -26.54 15.84
N PHE A 618 8.35 -27.30 16.47
CA PHE A 618 9.47 -26.75 17.22
C PHE A 618 10.78 -27.26 16.66
N TYR A 619 11.61 -26.31 16.21
CA TYR A 619 12.89 -26.58 15.56
C TYR A 619 14.01 -25.79 16.24
N THR A 620 15.09 -26.48 16.63
CA THR A 620 16.22 -25.85 17.35
C THR A 620 17.28 -25.21 16.45
N GLY A 621 17.04 -25.12 15.13
CA GLY A 621 17.94 -24.41 14.21
C GLY A 621 19.24 -25.15 13.87
N ASP A 622 19.31 -26.47 14.05
CA ASP A 622 20.55 -27.24 13.91
C ASP A 622 21.15 -27.26 12.48
N GLY A 623 20.31 -27.07 11.47
CA GLY A 623 20.67 -27.02 10.04
C GLY A 623 20.35 -25.68 9.39
N LEU A 624 20.45 -24.57 10.14
CA LEU A 624 20.29 -23.22 9.59
C LEU A 624 21.29 -22.97 8.44
N THR A 625 20.80 -22.31 7.39
CA THR A 625 21.61 -21.79 6.28
C THR A 625 21.79 -20.28 6.43
N GLY A 626 22.96 -19.75 6.11
CA GLY A 626 23.30 -18.32 6.33
C GLY A 626 23.59 -17.94 7.79
N PHE A 627 23.32 -18.83 8.74
CA PHE A 627 23.63 -18.67 10.18
C PHE A 627 24.36 -19.89 10.71
N ALA A 628 25.00 -19.74 11.89
CA ALA A 628 25.57 -20.89 12.57
C ALA A 628 24.44 -21.83 13.06
N PRO A 629 24.69 -23.15 13.14
CA PRO A 629 23.77 -24.08 13.77
C PRO A 629 23.33 -23.58 15.15
N ARG A 630 22.01 -23.61 15.38
CA ARG A 630 21.39 -23.21 16.65
C ARG A 630 21.58 -21.73 16.99
N SER A 631 21.79 -20.89 15.97
CA SER A 631 21.77 -19.42 16.14
C SER A 631 20.41 -18.88 16.59
N GLY A 632 19.34 -19.60 16.30
CA GLY A 632 17.98 -19.32 16.75
C GLY A 632 17.12 -20.58 16.73
N PHE A 633 15.98 -20.57 17.43
CA PHE A 633 14.98 -21.64 17.42
C PHE A 633 13.65 -21.13 16.86
N ALA A 634 12.92 -21.97 16.12
CA ALA A 634 11.62 -21.63 15.54
C ALA A 634 10.48 -22.36 16.27
N VAL A 635 9.36 -21.65 16.44
CA VAL A 635 8.09 -22.19 16.93
C VAL A 635 7.01 -21.80 15.92
N GLU A 636 6.50 -22.77 15.18
CA GLU A 636 5.61 -22.54 14.04
C GLU A 636 4.22 -23.18 14.28
N PRO A 637 3.28 -22.47 14.90
CA PRO A 637 1.89 -22.93 15.00
C PRO A 637 1.26 -23.17 13.63
N ALA A 638 0.76 -24.38 13.40
CA ALA A 638 0.25 -24.82 12.11
C ALA A 638 -0.67 -26.05 12.27
N ARG A 639 -1.03 -26.68 11.14
CA ARG A 639 -1.94 -27.83 11.04
C ARG A 639 -1.21 -29.10 10.61
N TYR A 640 -0.58 -29.74 11.60
CA TYR A 640 0.09 -31.02 11.52
C TYR A 640 1.15 -31.07 10.40
N VAL A 641 1.62 -32.27 10.06
CA VAL A 641 2.51 -32.53 8.92
C VAL A 641 1.74 -33.39 7.92
N ASN A 642 1.84 -33.07 6.62
CA ASN A 642 1.18 -33.83 5.55
C ASN A 642 -0.34 -34.03 5.73
N ALA A 643 -0.99 -33.14 6.50
CA ALA A 643 -2.42 -33.18 6.80
C ALA A 643 -3.31 -33.33 5.55
N ILE A 644 -2.93 -32.73 4.42
CA ILE A 644 -3.69 -32.84 3.16
C ILE A 644 -3.84 -34.28 2.64
N ASN A 645 -2.93 -35.18 3.01
CA ASN A 645 -2.95 -36.60 2.67
C ASN A 645 -3.35 -37.49 3.85
N ASN A 646 -3.87 -36.92 4.94
CA ASN A 646 -4.31 -37.65 6.11
C ASN A 646 -5.81 -37.43 6.30
N ASP A 647 -6.62 -38.48 6.20
CA ASP A 647 -8.09 -38.40 6.26
C ASP A 647 -8.62 -37.75 7.56
N LYS A 648 -7.87 -37.85 8.66
CA LYS A 648 -8.24 -37.20 9.94
C LYS A 648 -8.10 -35.68 9.88
N TRP A 649 -7.12 -35.17 9.13
CA TRP A 649 -6.71 -33.76 9.18
C TRP A 649 -6.95 -32.99 7.89
N LYS A 650 -7.19 -33.67 6.77
CA LYS A 650 -7.32 -33.07 5.43
C LYS A 650 -8.29 -31.89 5.36
N GLU A 651 -9.44 -32.01 6.02
CA GLU A 651 -10.45 -30.96 6.06
C GLU A 651 -9.96 -29.68 6.76
N THR A 652 -9.03 -29.79 7.72
CA THR A 652 -8.46 -28.60 8.40
C THR A 652 -7.59 -27.76 7.48
N VAL A 653 -7.08 -28.33 6.39
CA VAL A 653 -6.15 -27.68 5.46
C VAL A 653 -6.72 -27.58 4.05
N THR A 654 -8.00 -27.90 3.84
CA THR A 654 -8.67 -27.78 2.54
C THR A 654 -9.55 -26.53 2.54
N LEU A 655 -9.13 -25.51 1.79
CA LEU A 655 -9.92 -24.31 1.59
C LEU A 655 -10.76 -24.45 0.32
N SER A 656 -12.07 -24.58 0.47
CA SER A 656 -13.01 -24.62 -0.66
C SER A 656 -13.54 -23.23 -1.01
N ARG A 657 -14.09 -23.09 -2.22
CA ARG A 657 -14.63 -21.83 -2.71
C ARG A 657 -15.82 -21.37 -1.85
N GLY A 658 -15.71 -20.18 -1.28
CA GLY A 658 -16.71 -19.60 -0.38
C GLY A 658 -16.34 -19.73 1.10
N ASP A 659 -15.40 -20.61 1.43
CA ASP A 659 -14.85 -20.71 2.78
C ASP A 659 -13.79 -19.64 3.03
N VAL A 660 -13.42 -19.48 4.31
CA VAL A 660 -12.38 -18.58 4.75
C VAL A 660 -11.44 -19.31 5.72
N TYR A 661 -10.17 -19.40 5.34
CA TYR A 661 -9.10 -19.83 6.25
C TYR A 661 -8.82 -18.73 7.27
N ARG A 662 -8.71 -19.09 8.56
CA ARG A 662 -8.20 -18.18 9.60
C ARG A 662 -7.29 -18.90 10.58
N SER A 663 -6.21 -18.22 10.94
CA SER A 663 -5.22 -18.66 11.93
C SER A 663 -4.74 -17.48 12.76
N ARG A 664 -4.32 -17.73 14.01
CA ARG A 664 -3.81 -16.73 14.95
C ARG A 664 -2.63 -17.25 15.75
N ILE A 665 -1.57 -16.45 15.80
CA ILE A 665 -0.35 -16.67 16.58
C ILE A 665 -0.13 -15.43 17.46
N VAL A 666 0.32 -15.62 18.70
CA VAL A 666 0.68 -14.50 19.59
C VAL A 666 2.03 -14.79 20.23
N TYR A 667 2.95 -13.83 20.13
CA TYR A 667 4.19 -13.79 20.90
C TYR A 667 4.04 -12.78 22.04
N ARG A 668 4.41 -13.15 23.26
CA ARG A 668 4.44 -12.24 24.43
C ARG A 668 5.80 -12.27 25.07
N PHE A 669 6.27 -11.08 25.48
CA PHE A 669 7.55 -10.90 26.12
C PHE A 669 7.40 -10.26 27.50
N THR A 670 8.22 -10.70 28.45
CA THR A 670 8.32 -10.09 29.79
C THR A 670 9.74 -9.77 30.13
#